data_AF-A0A2V8JYL1-F1
#
_entry.id   AF-A0A2V8JYL1-F1
#
_cell.length_a   1.000
_cell.length_b   1.000
_cell.length_c   1.000
_cell.angle_alpha   90.00
_cell.angle_beta   90.00
_cell.angle_gamma   90.00
#
_symmetry.space_group_name_H-M   'P 1'
#
loop_
_entity.id
_entity.type
_entity.pdbx_description
1 polymer ?
#
loop_
_entity_poly.entity_id
_entity_poly.type
_entity_poly.pdbx_seq_one_letter_code
_entity_poly.pdbx_strand_id
1 'polypeptide(L)'
;PEQKGPAQLALQIGLPWGPLAAGACTRILPNPIEPNPDILELAALHHLKDRPLPARVLSRIQERIASRSPWFSSIIRTAYIEATVADPTGAKAQPPLHSLSSLHGGHSGWLNTYSEWLLRQTYPLFERFAPGFGPLPKEAYRQFMKFVSEHDLGAQDAPDFVKLIREAYLVPMGLMQRKGSEYVMSPKLDNNELVRLLSPILDHHPSPTRVYEHLSAPVYGLVPDQIQLLLLVLLIQGELDIVKGEHSYREIYDTLSSPLQYDRILPGHALSLNQLRNLQILCEGFRIPVPRQWSVLAQKRAVEQLRKYGRGQRDQMSGFVTKLKDYGEAGDVVSQVETLISKWLALEKGDHELQGFQHFELAIGSARRFVGEANDLASLPQRFERLLRETQRLRHLFSDPAIARSVNPDIVTRLEAMQPVPPLSQPEALQAWLDGALALYQSHQQWYRQRHEQWQSDASRHPIWSYRTPGIARSRHVMVDGLAREVETLIAQAKTQRCPGLASLEFQPICRCGFDGADSPLSETLRRFETACQRLETEIGLFFQQDRVKSKVREWVNQGLEVTTPALSYLEGKSDYPEVENLSLFDQHLSGLELVKPVRAEALLEFLGERVWEKPDLMRALEQFFDRAGSRITVRRAGSPSSENQPLKRDLLAWCYEQALGQGHPLPPAFSRAEQALGAELIDPRWIGEASLRKLEDMQLGEEAVQRVLDMMLNGLVRAPENTRDSRAVAAARELLNPQPPGEVDQLAAKIECVYAEHERFMKLRPEPWLAMLDRLARTELAVPPESLEVKLRARLDAQWVVVDCLGLPLADTVRRVLPGCLAPRQLRSLEFAFVSQRTSTEAFYLTMIAQEFRKAFEKIDVVDHLIHQRNLSLGDLARLARAELEIAFKRLVPRLDPTLPVLIFGDHGFRLAPDGSGFTHGGPSTLERLTVVLLLN
;
A
#
# COMPACT_ATOMS: atom_id res chain seq x y z
N PRO A 1 -0.80 1.76 87.85
CA PRO A 1 -0.58 3.18 87.52
C PRO A 1 0.65 3.70 88.28
N GLU A 2 1.84 3.50 87.70
CA GLU A 2 3.08 4.05 88.22
C GLU A 2 3.09 5.57 88.04
N GLN A 3 3.30 6.29 89.13
CA GLN A 3 3.47 7.74 89.13
C GLN A 3 4.72 8.09 88.32
N LYS A 4 4.52 8.58 87.08
CA LYS A 4 5.56 9.29 86.35
C LYS A 4 5.91 10.54 87.17
N GLY A 5 7.06 10.49 87.85
CA GLY A 5 7.71 11.68 88.36
C GLY A 5 7.93 12.71 87.24
N PRO A 6 8.20 13.98 87.58
CA PRO A 6 8.41 15.04 86.59
C PRO A 6 9.44 14.59 85.56
N ALA A 7 9.07 14.63 84.28
CA ALA A 7 9.93 14.21 83.18
C ALA A 7 11.26 14.96 83.26
N GLN A 8 12.35 14.26 83.55
CA GLN A 8 13.69 14.85 83.49
C GLN A 8 13.91 15.39 82.07
N LEU A 9 14.20 16.69 81.97
CA LEU A 9 14.55 17.34 80.71
C LEU A 9 15.79 16.67 80.14
N ALA A 10 15.63 15.99 79.01
CA ALA A 10 16.70 15.26 78.34
C ALA A 10 16.75 15.72 76.88
N LEU A 11 17.96 15.92 76.33
CA LEU A 11 18.11 16.10 74.90
C LEU A 11 18.10 14.70 74.25
N GLN A 12 17.28 14.51 73.23
CA GLN A 12 17.20 13.26 72.47
C GLN A 12 17.90 13.44 71.13
N ILE A 13 18.90 12.61 70.87
CA ILE A 13 19.53 12.52 69.55
C ILE A 13 19.05 11.22 68.92
N GLY A 14 18.21 11.36 67.89
CA GLY A 14 17.86 10.26 67.00
C GLY A 14 18.93 10.11 65.94
N LEU A 15 19.25 8.88 65.59
CA LEU A 15 20.06 8.60 64.41
C LEU A 15 19.24 8.88 63.14
N PRO A 16 19.87 9.29 62.03
CA PRO A 16 19.16 9.69 60.80
C PRO A 16 18.46 8.52 60.06
N TRP A 17 18.66 7.28 60.51
CA TRP A 17 18.12 6.07 59.88
C TRP A 17 16.78 5.67 60.53
N GLY A 18 15.70 6.28 60.05
CA GLY A 18 14.33 5.85 60.34
C GLY A 18 13.55 6.78 61.28
N PRO A 19 12.21 6.62 61.35
CA PRO A 19 11.37 7.45 62.21
C PRO A 19 11.77 7.26 63.68
N LEU A 20 11.68 8.34 64.46
CA LEU A 20 11.90 8.38 65.91
C LEU A 20 10.89 7.47 66.64
N ALA A 21 11.08 6.16 66.57
CA ALA A 21 10.32 5.21 67.37
C ALA A 21 10.74 5.35 68.83
N ALA A 22 9.78 5.33 69.76
CA ALA A 22 10.03 5.42 71.19
C ALA A 22 10.97 4.31 71.64
N GLY A 23 12.25 4.65 71.84
CA GLY A 23 13.31 3.73 72.22
C GLY A 23 14.57 3.79 71.34
N ALA A 24 14.52 4.31 70.11
CA ALA A 24 15.67 4.34 69.19
C ALA A 24 16.51 5.65 69.27
N CYS A 25 16.41 6.38 70.37
CA CYS A 25 17.10 7.65 70.55
C CYS A 25 18.08 7.57 71.73
N THR A 26 19.27 8.11 71.52
CA THR A 26 20.22 8.30 72.61
C THR A 26 19.80 9.52 73.42
N ARG A 27 19.74 9.37 74.75
CA ARG A 27 19.29 10.40 75.68
C ARG A 27 20.48 11.02 76.39
N ILE A 28 20.60 12.33 76.30
CA ILE A 28 21.58 13.12 77.02
C ILE A 28 20.89 13.65 78.27
N LEU A 29 21.29 13.13 79.43
CA LEU A 29 20.74 13.51 80.72
C LEU A 29 21.70 14.52 81.37
N PRO A 30 21.36 15.82 81.43
CA PRO A 30 22.19 16.79 82.11
C PRO A 30 22.27 16.46 83.60
N ASN A 31 23.41 16.78 84.22
CA ASN A 31 23.59 16.63 85.67
C ASN A 31 22.53 17.48 86.40
N PRO A 32 21.84 16.97 87.45
CA PRO A 32 20.74 17.71 88.06
C PRO A 32 21.27 19.00 88.73
N ILE A 33 20.61 20.12 88.44
CA ILE A 33 20.90 21.40 89.06
C ILE A 33 19.94 21.58 90.23
N GLU A 34 20.48 21.56 91.45
CA GLU A 34 19.67 21.83 92.64
C GLU A 34 19.37 23.34 92.75
N PRO A 35 18.09 23.72 92.99
CA PRO A 35 17.73 25.12 93.15
C PRO A 35 18.32 25.67 94.45
N ASN A 36 19.31 26.55 94.33
CA ASN A 36 19.87 27.29 95.45
C ASN A 36 19.19 28.67 95.59
N PRO A 37 19.40 29.39 96.71
CA PRO A 37 18.77 30.70 96.95
C PRO A 37 19.02 31.71 95.83
N ASP A 38 20.20 31.70 95.20
CA ASP A 38 20.55 32.64 94.13
C ASP A 38 19.82 32.34 92.82
N ILE A 39 19.59 31.06 92.50
CA ILE A 39 18.79 30.61 91.35
C ILE A 39 17.32 30.96 91.57
N LEU A 40 16.80 30.68 92.78
CA LEU A 40 15.42 31.00 93.15
C LEU A 40 15.19 32.52 93.13
N GLU A 41 16.17 33.30 93.58
CA GLU A 41 16.14 34.76 93.48
C GLU A 41 16.14 35.22 92.02
N LEU A 42 16.99 34.65 91.16
CA LEU A 42 17.01 34.98 89.73
C LEU A 42 15.66 34.66 89.06
N ALA A 43 15.07 33.49 89.36
CA ALA A 43 13.74 33.11 88.88
C ALA A 43 12.64 34.06 89.38
N ALA A 44 12.67 34.42 90.67
CA ALA A 44 11.74 35.39 91.25
C ALA A 44 11.89 36.77 90.61
N LEU A 45 13.11 37.24 90.36
CA LEU A 45 13.39 38.49 89.65
C LEU A 45 12.82 38.47 88.24
N HIS A 46 12.97 37.35 87.53
CA HIS A 46 12.37 37.16 86.20
C HIS A 46 10.84 37.16 86.22
N HIS A 47 10.20 36.69 87.29
CA HIS A 47 8.75 36.81 87.47
C HIS A 47 8.30 38.22 87.86
N LEU A 48 9.11 38.94 88.64
CA LEU A 48 8.80 40.29 89.11
C LEU A 48 8.99 41.36 88.04
N LYS A 49 9.92 41.16 87.10
CA LYS A 49 10.21 42.14 86.03
C LYS A 49 8.98 42.48 85.18
N ASP A 50 8.03 41.56 85.07
CA ASP A 50 6.83 41.68 84.23
C ASP A 50 5.63 42.28 84.99
N ARG A 51 5.80 42.63 86.28
CA ARG A 51 4.77 43.28 87.09
C ARG A 51 4.84 44.82 86.97
N PRO A 52 3.72 45.54 87.14
CA PRO A 52 3.72 47.00 87.15
C PRO A 52 4.41 47.52 88.42
N LEU A 53 5.71 47.78 88.32
CA LEU A 53 6.57 48.27 89.41
C LEU A 53 7.15 49.65 89.05
N PRO A 54 7.52 50.48 90.04
CA PRO A 54 8.17 51.76 89.79
C PRO A 54 9.45 51.60 88.95
N ALA A 55 9.70 52.51 88.00
CA ALA A 55 10.80 52.41 87.04
C ALA A 55 12.19 52.19 87.68
N ARG A 56 12.43 52.81 88.85
CA ARG A 56 13.69 52.63 89.61
C ARG A 56 13.86 51.20 90.15
N VAL A 57 12.76 50.53 90.49
CA VAL A 57 12.75 49.13 90.96
C VAL A 57 12.96 48.19 89.77
N LEU A 58 12.28 48.43 88.64
CA LEU A 58 12.46 47.65 87.41
C LEU A 58 13.90 47.73 86.89
N SER A 59 14.52 48.92 86.89
CA SER A 59 15.91 49.09 86.47
C SER A 59 16.88 48.28 87.33
N ARG A 60 16.70 48.27 88.67
CA ARG A 60 17.50 47.43 89.58
C ARG A 60 17.26 45.94 89.39
N ILE A 61 16.02 45.53 89.14
CA ILE A 61 15.69 44.13 88.83
C ILE A 61 16.41 43.71 87.54
N GLN A 62 16.35 44.52 86.49
CA GLN A 62 17.01 44.25 85.21
C GLN A 62 18.53 44.19 85.32
N GLU A 63 19.15 45.10 86.06
CA GLU A 63 20.60 45.08 86.34
C GLU A 63 21.02 43.80 87.09
N ARG A 64 20.21 43.38 88.06
CA ARG A 64 20.47 42.18 88.86
C ARG A 64 20.23 40.88 88.07
N ILE A 65 19.25 40.87 87.17
CA ILE A 65 19.07 39.80 86.18
C ILE A 65 20.28 39.76 85.24
N ALA A 66 20.70 40.89 84.69
CA ALA A 66 21.79 40.96 83.73
C ALA A 66 23.13 40.51 84.34
N SER A 67 23.39 40.83 85.61
CA SER A 67 24.62 40.39 86.30
C SER A 67 24.63 38.91 86.67
N ARG A 68 23.47 38.31 86.98
CA ARG A 68 23.36 36.91 87.41
C ARG A 68 23.08 35.91 86.29
N SER A 69 22.52 36.35 85.17
CA SER A 69 22.22 35.48 84.02
C SER A 69 23.47 34.78 83.44
N PRO A 70 24.65 35.43 83.29
CA PRO A 70 25.85 34.76 82.80
C PRO A 70 26.33 33.63 83.72
N TRP A 71 26.24 33.83 85.04
CA TRP A 71 26.56 32.82 86.03
C TRP A 71 25.62 31.62 85.94
N PHE A 72 24.30 31.85 85.90
CA PHE A 72 23.32 30.78 85.73
C PHE A 72 23.51 30.03 84.39
N SER A 73 23.81 30.75 83.31
CA SER A 73 24.16 30.16 82.01
C SER A 73 25.39 29.26 82.10
N SER A 74 26.38 29.62 82.93
CA SER A 74 27.57 28.79 83.18
C SER A 74 27.21 27.49 83.89
N ILE A 75 26.35 27.53 84.91
CA ILE A 75 25.86 26.34 85.62
C ILE A 75 25.15 25.37 84.66
N ILE A 76 24.27 25.91 83.79
CA ILE A 76 23.58 25.11 82.77
C ILE A 76 24.58 24.47 81.82
N ARG A 77 25.60 25.21 81.35
CA ARG A 77 26.65 24.64 80.48
C ARG A 77 27.42 23.51 81.15
N THR A 78 27.83 23.68 82.40
CA THR A 78 28.53 22.63 83.17
C THR A 78 27.67 21.38 83.31
N ALA A 79 26.36 21.53 83.60
CA ALA A 79 25.44 20.41 83.70
C ALA A 79 25.32 19.57 82.41
N TYR A 80 25.45 20.19 81.23
CA TYR A 80 25.45 19.49 79.94
C TYR A 80 26.82 18.93 79.54
N ILE A 81 27.93 19.52 80.00
CA ILE A 81 29.28 18.97 79.81
C ILE A 81 29.47 17.69 80.62
N GLU A 82 28.93 17.65 81.83
CA GLU A 82 28.94 16.49 82.74
C GLU A 82 27.76 15.53 82.50
N ALA A 83 27.05 15.69 81.39
CA ALA A 83 25.86 14.90 81.10
C ALA A 83 26.19 13.41 80.96
N THR A 84 25.27 12.56 81.41
CA THR A 84 25.33 11.13 81.16
C THR A 84 24.57 10.77 79.90
N VAL A 85 25.17 9.96 79.04
CA VAL A 85 24.53 9.42 77.84
C VAL A 85 23.86 8.12 78.19
N ALA A 86 22.57 7.96 77.89
CA ALA A 86 21.89 6.68 77.92
C ALA A 86 21.57 6.24 76.50
N ASP A 87 22.04 5.07 76.10
CA ASP A 87 21.73 4.48 74.80
C ASP A 87 20.26 3.98 74.75
N PRO A 88 19.77 3.53 73.58
CA PRO A 88 18.46 2.90 73.41
C PRO A 88 18.12 1.77 74.40
N THR A 89 19.14 1.06 74.90
CA THR A 89 19.00 -0.05 75.85
C THR A 89 19.02 0.40 77.31
N GLY A 90 19.31 1.68 77.56
CA GLY A 90 19.45 2.27 78.89
C GLY A 90 20.87 2.16 79.46
N ALA A 91 21.83 1.63 78.70
CA ALA A 91 23.23 1.57 79.11
C ALA A 91 23.81 2.98 79.16
N LYS A 92 24.50 3.29 80.27
CA LYS A 92 25.06 4.61 80.53
C LYS A 92 26.52 4.67 80.08
N ALA A 93 26.85 5.68 79.29
CA ALA A 93 28.20 6.03 78.91
C ALA A 93 28.47 7.50 79.24
N GLN A 94 29.74 7.83 79.51
CA GLN A 94 30.19 9.21 79.60
C GLN A 94 30.97 9.56 78.33
N PRO A 95 30.57 10.63 77.62
CA PRO A 95 31.32 11.07 76.45
C PRO A 95 32.63 11.71 76.93
N PRO A 96 33.76 11.53 76.22
CA PRO A 96 35.05 12.08 76.63
C PRO A 96 35.16 13.59 76.32
N LEU A 97 34.15 14.38 76.74
CA LEU A 97 34.08 15.83 76.51
C LEU A 97 34.82 16.65 77.59
N HIS A 98 35.62 16.00 78.44
CA HIS A 98 36.31 16.62 79.57
C HIS A 98 37.42 17.63 79.17
N SER A 99 37.76 17.78 77.89
CA SER A 99 38.69 18.82 77.44
C SER A 99 37.95 20.14 77.19
N LEU A 100 37.84 20.95 78.27
CA LEU A 100 37.24 22.29 78.31
C LEU A 100 37.79 23.29 77.25
N SER A 101 38.80 22.92 76.48
CA SER A 101 39.46 23.74 75.45
C SER A 101 38.84 23.63 74.05
N SER A 102 37.95 22.68 73.76
CA SER A 102 37.48 22.40 72.38
C SER A 102 36.09 22.95 72.02
N LEU A 103 35.35 23.54 72.97
CA LEU A 103 34.01 24.12 72.72
C LEU A 103 34.03 25.58 72.24
N HIS A 104 34.90 25.91 71.29
CA HIS A 104 34.99 27.26 70.70
C HIS A 104 33.81 27.60 69.74
N GLY A 105 32.78 26.75 69.64
CA GLY A 105 31.64 26.90 68.72
C GLY A 105 30.26 27.02 69.37
N GLY A 106 30.16 27.17 70.69
CA GLY A 106 28.86 27.23 71.37
C GLY A 106 28.04 25.93 71.23
N HIS A 107 26.71 26.03 71.11
CA HIS A 107 25.79 24.89 71.06
C HIS A 107 26.01 23.98 69.85
N SER A 108 26.28 24.53 68.66
CA SER A 108 26.47 23.75 67.43
C SER A 108 27.78 22.95 67.46
N GLY A 109 28.87 23.54 67.97
CA GLY A 109 30.13 22.84 68.16
C GLY A 109 30.00 21.66 69.11
N TRP A 110 29.32 21.86 70.25
CA TRP A 110 29.03 20.78 71.20
C TRP A 110 28.22 19.65 70.55
N LEU A 111 27.14 19.98 69.85
CA LEU A 111 26.30 18.99 69.17
C LEU A 111 27.08 18.17 68.13
N ASN A 112 27.95 18.80 67.34
CA ASN A 112 28.73 18.11 66.30
C ASN A 112 29.74 17.13 66.91
N THR A 113 30.55 17.57 67.88
CA THR A 113 31.52 16.69 68.56
C THR A 113 30.82 15.51 69.25
N TYR A 114 29.67 15.77 69.85
CA TYR A 114 28.86 14.75 70.50
C TYR A 114 28.29 13.75 69.49
N SER A 115 27.74 14.25 68.37
CA SER A 115 27.16 13.42 67.30
C SER A 115 28.22 12.56 66.62
N GLU A 116 29.42 13.09 66.40
CA GLU A 116 30.57 12.36 65.85
C GLU A 116 31.00 11.22 66.78
N TRP A 117 31.16 11.50 68.08
CA TRP A 117 31.46 10.46 69.07
C TRP A 117 30.40 9.35 69.09
N LEU A 118 29.13 9.74 69.08
CA LEU A 118 27.99 8.80 69.07
C LEU A 118 27.96 7.95 67.81
N LEU A 119 28.21 8.54 66.64
CA LEU A 119 28.30 7.83 65.37
C LEU A 119 29.48 6.86 65.35
N ARG A 120 30.66 7.23 65.89
CA ARG A 120 31.83 6.35 65.98
C ARG A 120 31.62 5.14 66.90
N GLN A 121 30.90 5.34 68.01
CA GLN A 121 30.57 4.24 68.92
C GLN A 121 29.54 3.30 68.30
N THR A 122 28.57 3.85 67.56
CA THR A 122 27.47 3.06 66.99
C THR A 122 27.86 2.42 65.66
N TYR A 123 28.72 3.05 64.86
CA TYR A 123 29.14 2.65 63.51
C TYR A 123 30.65 2.86 63.29
N PRO A 124 31.51 1.97 63.82
CA PRO A 124 32.95 2.18 63.81
C PRO A 124 33.58 2.21 62.40
N LEU A 125 32.93 1.63 61.38
CA LEU A 125 33.41 1.63 59.99
C LEU A 125 32.72 2.66 59.09
N PHE A 126 31.78 3.47 59.62
CA PHE A 126 31.01 4.41 58.80
C PHE A 126 31.89 5.42 58.07
N GLU A 127 32.88 6.00 58.75
CA GLU A 127 33.79 7.01 58.18
C GLU A 127 34.57 6.50 56.95
N ARG A 128 34.78 5.19 56.85
CA ARG A 128 35.50 4.58 55.72
C ARG A 128 34.74 4.69 54.40
N PHE A 129 33.42 4.75 54.47
CA PHE A 129 32.55 4.80 53.29
C PHE A 129 31.68 6.06 53.26
N ALA A 130 31.81 6.96 54.23
CA ALA A 130 30.92 8.09 54.45
C ALA A 130 30.69 8.92 53.17
N PRO A 131 29.42 9.22 52.83
CA PRO A 131 29.13 9.94 51.60
C PRO A 131 29.55 11.41 51.73
N GLY A 132 30.03 11.99 50.64
CA GLY A 132 30.37 13.42 50.56
C GLY A 132 29.15 14.34 50.40
N PHE A 133 27.94 13.78 50.36
CA PHE A 133 26.69 14.51 50.16
C PHE A 133 25.55 13.90 50.98
N GLY A 134 24.53 14.71 51.26
CA GLY A 134 23.32 14.30 51.99
C GLY A 134 22.29 13.57 51.12
N PRO A 135 21.04 13.43 51.60
CA PRO A 135 20.01 12.64 50.94
C PRO A 135 19.77 13.02 49.47
N LEU A 136 19.70 12.04 48.57
CA LEU A 136 19.50 12.24 47.15
C LEU A 136 18.00 12.29 46.76
N PRO A 137 17.59 13.22 45.87
CA PRO A 137 16.23 13.24 45.36
C PRO A 137 15.99 12.06 44.41
N LYS A 138 14.72 11.64 44.26
CA LYS A 138 14.32 10.58 43.31
C LYS A 138 14.86 10.78 41.89
N GLU A 139 14.92 12.03 41.45
CA GLU A 139 15.40 12.40 40.12
C GLU A 139 16.90 12.10 39.90
N ALA A 140 17.72 12.13 40.97
CA ALA A 140 19.13 11.78 40.87
C ALA A 140 19.31 10.31 40.44
N TYR A 141 18.49 9.40 40.99
CA TYR A 141 18.50 7.99 40.61
C TYR A 141 17.98 7.76 39.20
N ARG A 142 16.96 8.52 38.76
CA ARG A 142 16.45 8.44 37.39
C ARG A 142 17.51 8.84 36.38
N GLN A 143 18.13 10.00 36.59
CA GLN A 143 19.17 10.50 35.69
C GLN A 143 20.37 9.57 35.68
N PHE A 144 20.73 8.99 36.83
CA PHE A 144 21.76 7.98 36.92
C PHE A 144 21.43 6.73 36.07
N MET A 145 20.27 6.11 36.29
CA MET A 145 19.87 4.91 35.53
C MET A 145 19.71 5.19 34.03
N LYS A 146 19.10 6.33 33.67
CA LYS A 146 18.96 6.75 32.29
C LYS A 146 20.31 6.95 31.62
N PHE A 147 21.20 7.71 32.26
CA PHE A 147 22.53 7.98 31.73
C PHE A 147 23.30 6.68 31.50
N VAL A 148 23.29 5.74 32.44
CA VAL A 148 24.03 4.47 32.31
C VAL A 148 23.39 3.50 31.31
N SER A 149 22.09 3.65 31.01
CA SER A 149 21.45 2.88 29.93
C SER A 149 21.90 3.33 28.54
N GLU A 150 22.32 4.58 28.40
CA GLU A 150 22.64 5.22 27.12
C GLU A 150 24.16 5.44 26.93
N HIS A 151 24.91 5.64 28.02
CA HIS A 151 26.28 6.12 28.03
C HIS A 151 27.16 5.34 29.03
N ASP A 152 28.47 5.40 28.82
CA ASP A 152 29.48 4.86 29.74
C ASP A 152 29.46 5.62 31.07
N LEU A 153 29.36 4.90 32.20
CA LEU A 153 29.32 5.51 33.54
C LEU A 153 30.59 6.31 33.88
N GLY A 154 31.70 6.08 33.21
CA GLY A 154 32.95 6.85 33.33
C GLY A 154 33.07 8.06 32.40
N ALA A 155 32.11 8.28 31.49
CA ALA A 155 32.19 9.34 30.49
C ALA A 155 32.26 10.75 31.12
N GLN A 156 33.11 11.60 30.54
CA GLN A 156 33.39 12.95 31.03
C GLN A 156 32.15 13.86 30.97
N ASP A 157 31.35 13.73 29.90
CA ASP A 157 30.09 14.45 29.75
C ASP A 157 28.96 13.67 30.43
N ALA A 158 28.47 14.20 31.54
CA ALA A 158 27.43 13.58 32.35
C ALA A 158 26.59 14.65 33.07
N PRO A 159 25.30 14.37 33.35
CA PRO A 159 24.46 15.24 34.16
C PRO A 159 25.05 15.52 35.55
N ASP A 160 24.73 16.66 36.14
CA ASP A 160 25.30 17.09 37.42
C ASP A 160 25.02 16.10 38.56
N PHE A 161 23.84 15.47 38.60
CA PHE A 161 23.55 14.41 39.57
C PHE A 161 24.41 13.17 39.38
N VAL A 162 24.77 12.82 38.13
CA VAL A 162 25.65 11.67 37.86
C VAL A 162 27.08 12.01 38.31
N LYS A 163 27.56 13.23 38.05
CA LYS A 163 28.86 13.71 38.55
C LYS A 163 28.91 13.72 40.08
N LEU A 164 27.84 14.20 40.73
CA LEU A 164 27.68 14.18 42.19
C LEU A 164 27.72 12.74 42.73
N ILE A 165 26.95 11.82 42.14
CA ILE A 165 26.91 10.41 42.57
C ILE A 165 28.29 9.76 42.46
N ARG A 166 29.03 9.99 41.36
CA ARG A 166 30.39 9.46 41.18
C ARG A 166 31.31 9.88 42.33
N GLU A 167 31.41 11.18 42.58
CA GLU A 167 32.36 11.74 43.55
C GLU A 167 31.91 11.57 45.01
N ALA A 168 30.63 11.80 45.31
CA ALA A 168 30.14 11.82 46.68
C ALA A 168 29.77 10.43 47.22
N TYR A 169 29.57 9.43 46.35
CA TYR A 169 29.10 8.10 46.77
C TYR A 169 29.96 6.96 46.21
N LEU A 170 30.14 6.87 44.88
CA LEU A 170 30.77 5.69 44.27
C LEU A 170 32.28 5.61 44.51
N VAL A 171 32.98 6.75 44.53
CA VAL A 171 34.41 6.83 44.88
C VAL A 171 34.63 6.50 46.37
N PRO A 172 33.92 7.11 47.34
CA PRO A 172 34.02 6.72 48.75
C PRO A 172 33.71 5.23 49.02
N MET A 173 32.75 4.64 48.31
CA MET A 173 32.43 3.21 48.43
C MET A 173 33.46 2.28 47.74
N GLY A 174 34.45 2.81 47.04
CA GLY A 174 35.45 2.04 46.31
C GLY A 174 34.90 1.28 45.08
N LEU A 175 33.73 1.68 44.57
CA LEU A 175 33.12 1.11 43.37
C LEU A 175 33.69 1.75 42.09
N MET A 176 34.21 2.97 42.21
CA MET A 176 34.88 3.71 41.15
C MET A 176 36.22 4.29 41.63
N GLN A 177 37.14 4.50 40.69
CA GLN A 177 38.41 5.18 40.93
C GLN A 177 38.54 6.38 39.99
N ARG A 178 38.98 7.51 40.52
CA ARG A 178 39.31 8.70 39.73
C ARG A 178 40.71 8.57 39.14
N LYS A 179 40.83 8.67 37.82
CA LYS A 179 42.10 8.71 37.08
C LYS A 179 42.15 10.02 36.28
N GLY A 180 42.62 11.09 36.92
CA GLY A 180 42.64 12.43 36.30
C GLY A 180 41.24 13.03 36.17
N SER A 181 40.81 13.32 34.93
CA SER A 181 39.47 13.81 34.59
C SER A 181 38.46 12.69 34.28
N GLU A 182 38.92 11.43 34.26
CA GLU A 182 38.09 10.27 33.95
C GLU A 182 37.81 9.42 35.20
N TYR A 183 36.67 8.74 35.20
CA TYR A 183 36.29 7.80 36.24
C TYR A 183 36.30 6.39 35.66
N VAL A 184 36.92 5.45 36.36
CA VAL A 184 37.01 4.05 35.93
C VAL A 184 36.33 3.18 36.96
N MET A 185 35.45 2.30 36.51
CA MET A 185 34.84 1.26 37.35
C MET A 185 35.92 0.30 37.86
N SER A 186 35.80 -0.15 39.10
CA SER A 186 36.68 -1.18 39.65
C SER A 186 36.48 -2.50 38.89
N PRO A 187 37.51 -3.06 38.19
CA PRO A 187 37.35 -4.23 37.31
C PRO A 187 37.18 -5.56 38.03
N LYS A 188 37.29 -5.58 39.37
CA LYS A 188 37.09 -6.75 40.23
C LYS A 188 36.17 -6.37 41.39
N LEU A 189 34.88 -6.22 41.12
CA LEU A 189 33.90 -5.87 42.15
C LEU A 189 33.81 -6.93 43.25
N ASP A 190 34.08 -8.20 42.93
CA ASP A 190 34.17 -9.29 43.90
C ASP A 190 35.22 -9.08 45.00
N ASN A 191 36.20 -8.20 44.77
CA ASN A 191 37.21 -7.85 45.78
C ASN A 191 36.79 -6.65 46.63
N ASN A 192 35.71 -5.95 46.28
CA ASN A 192 35.18 -4.84 47.07
C ASN A 192 34.53 -5.39 48.34
N GLU A 193 34.85 -4.79 49.49
CA GLU A 193 34.42 -5.26 50.80
C GLU A 193 32.89 -5.27 50.97
N LEU A 194 32.20 -4.23 50.47
CA LEU A 194 30.74 -4.14 50.56
C LEU A 194 30.06 -5.20 49.69
N VAL A 195 30.65 -5.52 48.54
CA VAL A 195 30.15 -6.56 47.63
C VAL A 195 30.35 -7.94 48.23
N ARG A 196 31.53 -8.23 48.79
CA ARG A 196 31.82 -9.52 49.48
C ARG A 196 30.91 -9.79 50.67
N LEU A 197 30.48 -8.74 51.35
CA LEU A 197 29.54 -8.83 52.46
C LEU A 197 28.12 -9.12 51.97
N LEU A 198 27.75 -8.66 50.77
CA LEU A 198 26.46 -8.94 50.16
C LEU A 198 26.37 -10.34 49.55
N SER A 199 27.45 -10.86 48.94
CA SER A 199 27.41 -12.12 48.18
C SER A 199 26.73 -13.29 48.91
N PRO A 200 27.05 -13.62 50.19
CA PRO A 200 26.42 -14.74 50.90
C PRO A 200 24.91 -14.56 51.12
N ILE A 201 24.43 -13.32 51.12
CA ILE A 201 23.01 -12.99 51.32
C ILE A 201 22.27 -13.13 50.01
N LEU A 202 22.89 -12.73 48.90
CA LEU A 202 22.33 -12.81 47.56
C LEU A 202 22.09 -14.26 47.10
N ASP A 203 22.90 -15.21 47.56
CA ASP A 203 22.75 -16.66 47.30
C ASP A 203 21.39 -17.21 47.77
N HIS A 204 20.71 -16.53 48.71
CA HIS A 204 19.42 -16.93 49.25
C HIS A 204 18.23 -16.15 48.68
N HIS A 205 18.45 -15.42 47.59
CA HIS A 205 17.44 -14.64 46.86
C HIS A 205 16.62 -13.70 47.77
N PRO A 206 17.27 -12.80 48.53
CA PRO A 206 16.65 -12.05 49.62
C PRO A 206 15.70 -10.98 49.09
N SER A 207 14.75 -10.54 49.92
CA SER A 207 14.01 -9.31 49.64
C SER A 207 14.92 -8.09 49.80
N PRO A 208 14.71 -7.00 49.03
CA PRO A 208 15.47 -5.77 49.16
C PRO A 208 15.47 -5.20 50.59
N THR A 209 14.34 -5.26 51.31
CA THR A 209 14.25 -4.83 52.72
C THR A 209 15.29 -5.51 53.62
N ARG A 210 15.48 -6.82 53.45
CA ARG A 210 16.46 -7.59 54.25
C ARG A 210 17.90 -7.17 53.96
N VAL A 211 18.19 -6.76 52.73
CA VAL A 211 19.51 -6.23 52.35
C VAL A 211 19.75 -4.85 52.96
N TYR A 212 18.74 -3.98 52.99
CA TYR A 212 18.83 -2.67 53.65
C TYR A 212 19.05 -2.81 55.15
N GLU A 213 18.31 -3.71 55.81
CA GLU A 213 18.50 -4.01 57.23
C GLU A 213 19.92 -4.52 57.52
N HIS A 214 20.44 -5.41 56.68
CA HIS A 214 21.77 -5.98 56.88
C HIS A 214 22.89 -4.94 56.71
N LEU A 215 22.81 -4.08 55.69
CA LEU A 215 23.85 -3.06 55.43
C LEU A 215 23.74 -1.83 56.34
N SER A 216 22.56 -1.57 56.88
CA SER A 216 22.34 -0.52 57.90
C SER A 216 22.73 -0.96 59.32
N ALA A 217 23.10 -2.24 59.50
CA ALA A 217 23.47 -2.81 60.79
C ALA A 217 24.71 -2.12 61.41
N PRO A 218 24.90 -2.23 62.74
CA PRO A 218 25.80 -1.38 63.53
C PRO A 218 27.26 -1.35 63.11
N VAL A 219 27.77 -2.29 62.33
CA VAL A 219 29.20 -2.27 61.97
C VAL A 219 29.50 -1.22 60.89
N TYR A 220 28.64 -1.12 59.87
CA TYR A 220 28.88 -0.29 58.67
C TYR A 220 28.01 0.97 58.63
N GLY A 221 26.76 0.90 59.10
CA GLY A 221 25.86 2.06 59.18
C GLY A 221 25.60 2.74 57.84
N LEU A 222 25.54 1.99 56.74
CA LEU A 222 25.34 2.60 55.42
C LEU A 222 23.97 3.29 55.33
N VAL A 223 23.97 4.49 54.75
CA VAL A 223 22.74 5.28 54.56
C VAL A 223 21.92 4.68 53.41
N PRO A 224 20.58 4.88 53.39
CA PRO A 224 19.72 4.31 52.35
C PRO A 224 20.20 4.56 50.92
N ASP A 225 20.76 5.75 50.66
CA ASP A 225 21.23 6.14 49.33
C ASP A 225 22.52 5.41 48.91
N GLN A 226 23.42 5.14 49.86
CA GLN A 226 24.61 4.31 49.61
C GLN A 226 24.21 2.88 49.26
N ILE A 227 23.27 2.31 50.03
CA ILE A 227 22.74 0.96 49.79
C ILE A 227 22.06 0.89 48.43
N GLN A 228 21.19 1.86 48.14
CA GLN A 228 20.50 2.00 46.87
C GLN A 228 21.49 2.07 45.70
N LEU A 229 22.49 2.95 45.77
CA LEU A 229 23.47 3.12 44.69
C LEU A 229 24.37 1.90 44.52
N LEU A 230 24.76 1.23 45.61
CA LEU A 230 25.49 -0.03 45.58
C LEU A 230 24.70 -1.10 44.81
N LEU A 231 23.42 -1.27 45.14
CA LEU A 231 22.53 -2.21 44.46
C LEU A 231 22.34 -1.84 42.98
N LEU A 232 22.16 -0.55 42.66
CA LEU A 232 22.03 -0.11 41.26
C LEU A 232 23.31 -0.34 40.46
N VAL A 233 24.49 -0.13 41.05
CA VAL A 233 25.77 -0.41 40.38
C VAL A 233 25.93 -1.90 40.13
N LEU A 234 25.64 -2.76 41.11
CA LEU A 234 25.69 -4.22 40.92
C LEU A 234 24.65 -4.70 39.89
N LEU A 235 23.46 -4.09 39.89
CA LEU A 235 22.43 -4.30 38.87
C LEU A 235 22.92 -3.89 37.47
N ILE A 236 23.61 -2.76 37.33
CA ILE A 236 24.15 -2.28 36.04
C ILE A 236 25.25 -3.21 35.53
N GLN A 237 26.15 -3.63 36.42
CA GLN A 237 27.29 -4.49 36.09
C GLN A 237 26.85 -5.94 35.83
N GLY A 238 25.70 -6.33 36.35
CA GLY A 238 25.13 -7.66 36.13
C GLY A 238 25.51 -8.69 37.17
N GLU A 239 25.97 -8.25 38.33
CA GLU A 239 26.26 -9.11 39.48
C GLU A 239 24.98 -9.57 40.18
N LEU A 240 23.93 -8.76 40.09
CA LEU A 240 22.61 -9.07 40.61
C LEU A 240 21.49 -8.59 39.67
N ASP A 241 20.29 -9.09 39.92
CA ASP A 241 19.03 -8.59 39.36
C ASP A 241 18.02 -8.31 40.48
N ILE A 242 17.15 -7.32 40.31
CA ILE A 242 16.13 -6.94 41.30
C ILE A 242 14.78 -7.10 40.63
N VAL A 243 13.95 -8.05 41.05
CA VAL A 243 12.75 -8.44 40.30
C VAL A 243 11.46 -8.25 41.09
N LYS A 244 10.40 -7.89 40.36
CA LYS A 244 9.02 -7.83 40.82
C LYS A 244 8.16 -8.65 39.87
N GLY A 245 7.68 -9.81 40.32
CA GLY A 245 7.15 -10.84 39.42
C GLY A 245 8.20 -11.32 38.40
N GLU A 246 7.90 -11.15 37.11
CA GLU A 246 8.78 -11.50 35.97
C GLU A 246 9.62 -10.32 35.46
N HIS A 247 9.44 -9.12 36.01
CA HIS A 247 10.09 -7.92 35.49
C HIS A 247 11.27 -7.48 36.34
N SER A 248 12.39 -7.18 35.67
CA SER A 248 13.58 -6.59 36.29
C SER A 248 13.38 -5.09 36.53
N TYR A 249 13.87 -4.59 37.66
CA TYR A 249 13.98 -3.16 37.98
C TYR A 249 14.67 -2.38 36.85
N ARG A 250 15.61 -3.03 36.15
CA ARG A 250 16.35 -2.44 35.05
C ARG A 250 15.46 -2.06 33.86
N GLU A 251 14.30 -2.69 33.71
CA GLU A 251 13.40 -2.50 32.57
C GLU A 251 12.31 -1.44 32.85
N ILE A 252 12.03 -1.14 34.13
CA ILE A 252 10.91 -0.26 34.53
C ILE A 252 11.37 0.91 35.42
N TYR A 253 12.67 1.25 35.38
CA TYR A 253 13.27 2.27 36.24
C TYR A 253 12.65 3.67 36.05
N ASP A 254 12.03 3.96 34.91
CA ASP A 254 11.39 5.26 34.63
C ASP A 254 10.22 5.58 35.56
N THR A 255 9.52 4.55 36.04
CA THR A 255 8.34 4.68 36.92
C THR A 255 8.69 4.83 38.42
N LEU A 256 9.96 4.60 38.79
CA LEU A 256 10.55 4.81 40.14
C LEU A 256 9.68 4.37 41.34
N SER A 257 9.24 3.12 41.36
CA SER A 257 9.02 2.43 42.63
C SER A 257 10.37 2.26 43.35
N SER A 258 10.43 2.51 44.66
CA SER A 258 11.65 2.25 45.44
C SER A 258 12.01 0.75 45.31
N PRO A 259 13.28 0.34 45.17
CA PRO A 259 13.68 -1.06 45.19
C PRO A 259 13.15 -1.82 46.39
N LEU A 260 12.89 -1.15 47.52
CA LEU A 260 12.22 -1.72 48.70
C LEU A 260 10.83 -2.32 48.41
N GLN A 261 10.21 -1.98 47.28
CA GLN A 261 8.89 -2.44 46.84
C GLN A 261 8.95 -3.63 45.87
N TYR A 262 10.14 -4.21 45.67
CA TYR A 262 10.38 -5.37 44.81
C TYR A 262 10.47 -6.65 45.65
N ASP A 263 10.23 -7.80 45.01
CA ASP A 263 9.98 -9.05 45.73
C ASP A 263 11.28 -9.72 46.18
N ARG A 264 12.28 -9.76 45.31
CA ARG A 264 13.55 -10.48 45.53
C ARG A 264 14.71 -9.90 44.72
N ILE A 265 15.92 -10.14 45.21
CA ILE A 265 17.19 -9.88 44.52
C ILE A 265 17.79 -11.23 44.12
N LEU A 266 18.17 -11.40 42.86
CA LEU A 266 18.72 -12.63 42.28
C LEU A 266 20.19 -12.43 41.88
N PRO A 267 21.01 -13.48 41.77
CA PRO A 267 22.31 -13.41 41.09
C PRO A 267 22.14 -13.02 39.62
N GLY A 268 22.99 -12.13 39.11
CA GLY A 268 22.87 -11.62 37.76
C GLY A 268 23.36 -12.60 36.68
N HIS A 269 22.86 -12.43 35.46
CA HIS A 269 23.04 -13.37 34.33
C HIS A 269 23.98 -12.81 33.24
N ALA A 270 25.08 -12.16 33.65
CA ALA A 270 26.05 -11.60 32.71
C ALA A 270 26.85 -12.70 31.97
N LEU A 271 27.34 -12.38 30.77
CA LEU A 271 28.26 -13.25 30.05
C LEU A 271 29.62 -13.30 30.76
N SER A 272 30.24 -14.48 30.78
CA SER A 272 31.60 -14.65 31.30
C SER A 272 32.64 -13.90 30.45
N LEU A 273 33.82 -13.65 31.00
CA LEU A 273 34.91 -12.97 30.28
C LEU A 273 35.28 -13.65 28.94
N ASN A 274 35.23 -14.98 28.89
CA ASN A 274 35.49 -15.73 27.66
C ASN A 274 34.37 -15.52 26.62
N GLN A 275 33.11 -15.50 27.07
CA GLN A 275 31.95 -15.23 26.23
C GLN A 275 31.96 -13.80 25.70
N LEU A 276 32.33 -12.82 26.53
CA LEU A 276 32.49 -11.42 26.10
C LEU A 276 33.57 -11.29 25.02
N ARG A 277 34.69 -11.99 25.16
CA ARG A 277 35.73 -12.02 24.14
C ARG A 277 35.25 -12.64 22.83
N ASN A 278 34.46 -13.71 22.91
CA ASN A 278 33.88 -14.35 21.72
C ASN A 278 32.82 -13.45 21.06
N LEU A 279 31.98 -12.77 21.84
CA LEU A 279 31.03 -11.77 21.35
C LEU A 279 31.74 -10.61 20.67
N GLN A 280 32.84 -10.11 21.26
CA GLN A 280 33.67 -9.06 20.67
C GLN A 280 34.23 -9.49 19.30
N ILE A 281 34.78 -10.70 19.20
CA ILE A 281 35.32 -11.25 17.94
C ILE A 281 34.24 -11.30 16.85
N LEU A 282 33.02 -11.72 17.21
CA LEU A 282 31.89 -11.77 16.29
C LEU A 282 31.47 -10.37 15.85
N CYS A 283 31.35 -9.42 16.78
CA CYS A 283 31.02 -8.04 16.47
C CYS A 283 32.06 -7.40 15.55
N GLU A 284 33.35 -7.53 15.85
CA GLU A 284 34.44 -7.03 15.00
C GLU A 284 34.42 -7.68 13.61
N GLY A 285 34.26 -9.01 13.56
CA GLY A 285 34.23 -9.79 12.32
C GLY A 285 33.10 -9.43 11.37
N PHE A 286 31.95 -9.00 11.91
CA PHE A 286 30.77 -8.58 11.16
C PHE A 286 30.56 -7.07 11.12
N ARG A 287 31.54 -6.27 11.59
CA ARG A 287 31.50 -4.80 11.64
C ARG A 287 30.32 -4.23 12.44
N ILE A 288 29.92 -4.94 13.50
CA ILE A 288 28.94 -4.47 14.48
C ILE A 288 29.67 -3.62 15.54
N PRO A 289 29.13 -2.45 15.95
CA PRO A 289 29.78 -1.59 16.94
C PRO A 289 30.04 -2.31 18.28
N VAL A 290 31.30 -2.34 18.71
CA VAL A 290 31.71 -2.93 20.00
C VAL A 290 31.59 -1.87 21.11
N PRO A 291 30.92 -2.17 22.23
CA PRO A 291 30.84 -1.24 23.35
C PRO A 291 32.19 -1.08 24.05
N ARG A 292 32.48 0.12 24.56
CA ARG A 292 33.70 0.39 25.35
C ARG A 292 33.64 -0.27 26.74
N GLN A 293 32.44 -0.47 27.27
CA GLN A 293 32.16 -1.17 28.53
C GLN A 293 31.09 -2.23 28.33
N TRP A 294 31.32 -3.42 28.90
CA TRP A 294 30.44 -4.58 28.78
C TRP A 294 29.43 -4.67 29.93
N SER A 295 28.63 -3.62 30.15
CA SER A 295 27.46 -3.75 31.04
C SER A 295 26.47 -4.77 30.47
N VAL A 296 25.60 -5.37 31.29
CA VAL A 296 24.64 -6.39 30.78
C VAL A 296 23.69 -5.81 29.73
N LEU A 297 23.35 -4.52 29.81
CA LEU A 297 22.61 -3.83 28.75
C LEU A 297 23.40 -3.74 27.46
N ALA A 298 24.69 -3.39 27.53
CA ALA A 298 25.57 -3.35 26.37
C ALA A 298 25.76 -4.76 25.77
N GLN A 299 25.86 -5.80 26.60
CA GLN A 299 25.90 -7.20 26.17
C GLN A 299 24.61 -7.59 25.44
N LYS A 300 23.44 -7.35 26.04
CA LYS A 300 22.13 -7.64 25.42
C LYS A 300 21.98 -6.90 24.10
N ARG A 301 22.35 -5.62 24.05
CA ARG A 301 22.30 -4.79 22.84
C ARG A 301 23.23 -5.32 21.74
N ALA A 302 24.45 -5.70 22.08
CA ALA A 302 25.40 -6.29 21.13
C ALA A 302 24.90 -7.64 20.59
N VAL A 303 24.34 -8.49 21.46
CA VAL A 303 23.70 -9.76 21.06
C VAL A 303 22.50 -9.52 20.16
N GLU A 304 21.64 -8.54 20.46
CA GLU A 304 20.48 -8.23 19.63
C GLU A 304 20.89 -7.65 18.27
N GLN A 305 21.95 -6.84 18.22
CA GLN A 305 22.53 -6.38 16.94
C GLN A 305 23.12 -7.54 16.14
N LEU A 306 23.79 -8.48 16.80
CA LEU A 306 24.29 -9.70 16.18
C LEU A 306 23.14 -10.59 15.68
N ARG A 307 22.05 -10.68 16.44
CA ARG A 307 20.82 -11.39 16.05
C ARG A 307 20.18 -10.78 14.82
N LYS A 308 20.05 -9.45 14.79
CA LYS A 308 19.55 -8.73 13.61
C LYS A 308 20.42 -8.96 12.37
N TYR A 309 21.75 -8.92 12.53
CA TYR A 309 22.69 -9.24 11.45
C TYR A 309 22.54 -10.69 10.97
N GLY A 310 22.48 -11.64 11.92
CA GLY A 310 22.30 -13.06 11.66
C GLY A 310 20.99 -13.38 10.94
N ARG A 311 19.87 -12.74 11.29
CA ARG A 311 18.59 -12.86 10.56
C ARG A 311 18.74 -12.43 9.11
N GLY A 312 19.38 -11.28 8.86
CA GLY A 312 19.63 -10.80 7.49
C GLY A 312 20.48 -11.78 6.66
N GLN A 313 21.55 -12.31 7.26
CA GLN A 313 22.38 -13.34 6.62
C GLN A 313 21.61 -14.63 6.35
N ARG A 314 20.83 -15.11 7.32
CA ARG A 314 20.00 -16.30 7.20
C ARG A 314 18.96 -16.14 6.09
N ASP A 315 18.27 -15.02 6.02
CA ASP A 315 17.21 -14.79 5.05
C ASP A 315 17.80 -14.72 3.62
N GLN A 316 18.95 -14.06 3.46
CA GLN A 316 19.69 -14.05 2.20
C GLN A 316 20.13 -15.46 1.76
N MET A 317 20.68 -16.24 2.69
CA MET A 317 21.14 -17.62 2.44
C MET A 317 19.98 -18.59 2.20
N SER A 318 18.85 -18.41 2.89
CA SER A 318 17.65 -19.25 2.70
C SER A 318 17.02 -18.99 1.33
N GLY A 319 16.97 -17.71 0.91
CA GLY A 319 16.56 -17.36 -0.45
C GLY A 319 17.49 -17.95 -1.50
N PHE A 320 18.81 -17.95 -1.24
CA PHE A 320 19.80 -18.58 -2.12
C PHE A 320 19.63 -20.10 -2.22
N VAL A 321 19.46 -20.81 -1.10
CA VAL A 321 19.21 -22.26 -1.07
C VAL A 321 17.93 -22.64 -1.81
N THR A 322 16.85 -21.86 -1.64
CA THR A 322 15.58 -22.10 -2.36
C THR A 322 15.78 -22.01 -3.86
N LYS A 323 16.45 -20.94 -4.34
CA LYS A 323 16.79 -20.78 -5.76
C LYS A 323 17.64 -21.95 -6.26
N LEU A 324 18.68 -22.37 -5.53
CA LEU A 324 19.52 -23.51 -5.94
C LEU A 324 18.71 -24.80 -6.09
N LYS A 325 17.78 -25.07 -5.16
CA LYS A 325 16.88 -26.23 -5.21
C LYS A 325 15.91 -26.16 -6.39
N ASP A 326 15.33 -24.99 -6.66
CA ASP A 326 14.41 -24.78 -7.78
C ASP A 326 15.07 -25.01 -9.15
N TYR A 327 16.36 -24.71 -9.25
CA TYR A 327 17.17 -24.98 -10.46
C TYR A 327 17.71 -26.42 -10.55
N GLY A 328 17.31 -27.31 -9.64
CA GLY A 328 17.64 -28.74 -9.66
C GLY A 328 19.05 -29.08 -9.18
N GLU A 329 19.72 -28.15 -8.49
CA GLU A 329 21.10 -28.34 -8.04
C GLU A 329 21.14 -28.80 -6.59
N ALA A 330 21.51 -30.07 -6.39
CA ALA A 330 21.64 -30.68 -5.08
C ALA A 330 23.06 -31.26 -4.91
N GLY A 331 23.91 -30.51 -4.21
CA GLY A 331 25.26 -30.93 -3.88
C GLY A 331 25.77 -30.28 -2.60
N ASP A 332 27.05 -30.51 -2.30
CA ASP A 332 27.74 -30.13 -1.05
C ASP A 332 27.58 -28.66 -0.65
N VAL A 333 27.43 -27.75 -1.63
CA VAL A 333 27.22 -26.32 -1.39
C VAL A 333 25.90 -26.03 -0.67
N VAL A 334 24.79 -26.70 -1.03
CA VAL A 334 23.50 -26.53 -0.36
C VAL A 334 23.59 -26.98 1.10
N SER A 335 24.24 -28.13 1.34
CA SER A 335 24.46 -28.67 2.69
C SER A 335 25.33 -27.73 3.56
N GLN A 336 26.38 -27.13 2.97
CA GLN A 336 27.22 -26.14 3.65
C GLN A 336 26.42 -24.88 4.02
N VAL A 337 25.58 -24.34 3.12
CA VAL A 337 24.75 -23.17 3.42
C VAL A 337 23.65 -23.49 4.44
N GLU A 338 23.03 -24.67 4.39
CA GLU A 338 22.03 -25.12 5.39
C GLU A 338 22.65 -25.31 6.79
N THR A 339 23.89 -25.80 6.85
CA THR A 339 24.65 -25.90 8.09
C THR A 339 24.92 -24.51 8.69
N LEU A 340 25.29 -23.53 7.84
CA LEU A 340 25.49 -22.14 8.26
C LEU A 340 24.18 -21.50 8.77
N ILE A 341 23.06 -21.72 8.07
CA ILE A 341 21.72 -21.29 8.49
C ILE A 341 21.37 -21.85 9.87
N SER A 342 21.64 -23.15 10.08
CA SER A 342 21.37 -23.84 11.34
C SER A 342 22.20 -23.29 12.51
N LYS A 343 23.46 -22.93 12.26
CA LYS A 343 24.32 -22.23 13.25
C LYS A 343 23.74 -20.87 13.62
N TRP A 344 23.30 -20.07 12.65
CA TRP A 344 22.64 -18.77 12.93
C TRP A 344 21.32 -18.91 13.70
N LEU A 345 20.53 -19.96 13.42
CA LEU A 345 19.29 -20.24 14.16
C LEU A 345 19.50 -20.53 15.64
N ALA A 346 20.69 -20.96 16.07
CA ALA A 346 20.98 -21.20 17.47
C ALA A 346 20.91 -19.91 18.33
N LEU A 347 21.10 -18.73 17.71
CA LEU A 347 21.04 -17.41 18.38
C LEU A 347 19.60 -16.99 18.78
N GLU A 348 18.60 -17.69 18.24
CA GLU A 348 17.17 -17.50 18.52
C GLU A 348 16.64 -18.48 19.58
N LYS A 349 17.45 -19.46 20.01
CA LYS A 349 17.03 -20.48 20.98
C LYS A 349 17.37 -20.04 22.40
N GLY A 350 16.40 -19.95 23.31
CA GLY A 350 16.62 -19.62 24.73
C GLY A 350 15.51 -18.72 25.28
N ASP A 351 15.36 -18.69 26.60
CA ASP A 351 14.31 -17.93 27.29
C ASP A 351 14.63 -16.42 27.33
N HIS A 352 15.92 -16.05 27.20
CA HIS A 352 16.38 -14.66 27.14
C HIS A 352 17.60 -14.47 26.23
N GLU A 353 17.95 -13.21 25.88
CA GLU A 353 18.89 -12.91 24.78
C GLU A 353 20.30 -13.45 25.02
N LEU A 354 20.82 -13.32 26.24
CA LEU A 354 22.15 -13.81 26.59
C LEU A 354 22.24 -15.34 26.61
N GLN A 355 21.16 -16.05 26.94
CA GLN A 355 21.10 -17.51 26.83
C GLN A 355 21.12 -17.95 25.36
N GLY A 356 20.44 -17.20 24.48
CA GLY A 356 20.55 -17.37 23.04
C GLY A 356 21.97 -17.22 22.51
N PHE A 357 22.74 -16.29 23.05
CA PHE A 357 24.17 -16.18 22.73
C PHE A 357 24.98 -17.38 23.21
N GLN A 358 24.69 -17.93 24.39
CA GLN A 358 25.39 -19.13 24.91
C GLN A 358 25.11 -20.36 24.03
N HIS A 359 23.86 -20.56 23.60
CA HIS A 359 23.51 -21.62 22.66
C HIS A 359 24.18 -21.43 21.29
N PHE A 360 24.27 -20.19 20.81
CA PHE A 360 24.98 -19.85 19.59
C PHE A 360 26.48 -20.14 19.68
N GLU A 361 27.14 -19.74 20.79
CA GLU A 361 28.55 -19.99 21.03
C GLU A 361 28.88 -21.50 20.98
N LEU A 362 28.02 -22.33 21.58
CA LEU A 362 28.13 -23.79 21.51
C LEU A 362 27.95 -24.33 20.09
N ALA A 363 26.98 -23.80 19.33
CA ALA A 363 26.70 -24.24 17.97
C ALA A 363 27.81 -23.89 16.97
N ILE A 364 28.46 -22.74 17.14
CA ILE A 364 29.56 -22.30 16.27
C ILE A 364 30.90 -22.90 16.67
N GLY A 365 31.08 -23.27 17.96
CA GLY A 365 32.29 -23.83 18.55
C GLY A 365 33.49 -22.87 18.62
N SER A 366 33.69 -22.01 17.62
CA SER A 366 34.75 -21.00 17.57
C SER A 366 34.30 -19.75 16.83
N ALA A 367 34.27 -18.61 17.53
CA ALA A 367 33.91 -17.31 16.96
C ALA A 367 34.76 -16.92 15.74
N ARG A 368 36.08 -17.09 15.79
CA ARG A 368 36.98 -16.74 14.67
C ARG A 368 36.75 -17.61 13.44
N ARG A 369 36.63 -18.92 13.62
CA ARG A 369 36.42 -19.86 12.51
C ARG A 369 35.07 -19.60 11.83
N PHE A 370 34.05 -19.32 12.63
CA PHE A 370 32.72 -19.00 12.14
C PHE A 370 32.68 -17.70 11.33
N VAL A 371 33.36 -16.64 11.77
CA VAL A 371 33.46 -15.39 11.00
C VAL A 371 34.08 -15.64 9.62
N GLY A 372 35.13 -16.46 9.54
CA GLY A 372 35.74 -16.85 8.26
C GLY A 372 34.75 -17.60 7.35
N GLU A 373 34.15 -18.68 7.88
CA GLU A 373 33.17 -19.50 7.16
C GLU A 373 31.98 -18.68 6.65
N ALA A 374 31.43 -17.79 7.48
CA ALA A 374 30.29 -16.94 7.12
C ALA A 374 30.66 -15.91 6.04
N ASN A 375 31.85 -15.29 6.12
CA ASN A 375 32.29 -14.29 5.14
C ASN A 375 32.63 -14.91 3.77
N ASP A 376 33.21 -16.11 3.75
CA ASP A 376 33.52 -16.82 2.50
C ASP A 376 32.22 -17.14 1.73
N LEU A 377 31.19 -17.61 2.46
CA LEU A 377 29.89 -17.97 1.88
C LEU A 377 29.01 -16.75 1.56
N ALA A 378 29.24 -15.59 2.20
CA ALA A 378 28.44 -14.37 2.00
C ALA A 378 28.47 -13.85 0.56
N SER A 379 29.53 -14.12 -0.20
CA SER A 379 29.69 -13.66 -1.60
C SER A 379 29.01 -14.57 -2.63
N LEU A 380 28.67 -15.80 -2.26
CA LEU A 380 28.14 -16.80 -3.19
C LEU A 380 26.79 -16.40 -3.82
N PRO A 381 25.79 -15.86 -3.09
CA PRO A 381 24.52 -15.47 -3.69
C PRO A 381 24.71 -14.42 -4.79
N GLN A 382 25.57 -13.42 -4.58
CA GLN A 382 25.83 -12.37 -5.57
C GLN A 382 26.55 -12.91 -6.81
N ARG A 383 27.54 -13.79 -6.62
CA ARG A 383 28.26 -14.44 -7.73
C ARG A 383 27.30 -15.30 -8.55
N PHE A 384 26.42 -16.06 -7.90
CA PHE A 384 25.41 -16.89 -8.57
C PHE A 384 24.38 -16.03 -9.32
N GLU A 385 23.85 -14.98 -8.70
CA GLU A 385 22.90 -14.08 -9.37
C GLU A 385 23.50 -13.41 -10.61
N ARG A 386 24.79 -13.03 -10.55
CA ARG A 386 25.51 -12.51 -11.73
C ARG A 386 25.59 -13.55 -12.84
N LEU A 387 26.01 -14.77 -12.54
CA LEU A 387 26.13 -15.86 -13.53
C LEU A 387 24.77 -16.20 -14.14
N LEU A 388 23.72 -16.31 -13.31
CA LEU A 388 22.36 -16.58 -13.75
C LEU A 388 21.82 -15.47 -14.65
N ARG A 389 22.01 -14.20 -14.25
CA ARG A 389 21.55 -13.04 -15.01
C ARG A 389 22.22 -12.95 -16.37
N GLU A 390 23.54 -13.11 -16.44
CA GLU A 390 24.26 -13.08 -17.73
C GLU A 390 23.90 -14.28 -18.61
N THR A 391 23.71 -15.46 -18.02
CA THR A 391 23.24 -16.66 -18.74
C THR A 391 21.85 -16.43 -19.35
N GLN A 392 20.91 -15.88 -18.58
CA GLN A 392 19.56 -15.57 -19.06
C GLN A 392 19.58 -14.48 -20.13
N ARG A 393 20.39 -13.42 -19.94
CA ARG A 393 20.56 -12.35 -20.91
C ARG A 393 21.08 -12.89 -22.25
N LEU A 394 22.14 -13.69 -22.23
CA LEU A 394 22.70 -14.26 -23.45
C LEU A 394 21.76 -15.28 -24.11
N ARG A 395 21.04 -16.09 -23.31
CA ARG A 395 19.96 -16.95 -23.84
C ARG A 395 18.88 -16.14 -24.55
N HIS A 396 18.44 -15.03 -23.95
CA HIS A 396 17.46 -14.14 -24.57
C HIS A 396 17.98 -13.55 -25.88
N LEU A 397 19.21 -13.04 -25.88
CA LEU A 397 19.85 -12.46 -27.07
C LEU A 397 20.01 -13.48 -28.20
N PHE A 398 20.44 -14.71 -27.89
CA PHE A 398 20.62 -15.78 -28.88
C PHE A 398 19.30 -16.42 -29.34
N SER A 399 18.23 -16.31 -28.55
CA SER A 399 16.89 -16.76 -28.94
C SER A 399 16.19 -15.82 -29.93
N ASP A 400 16.69 -14.59 -30.07
CA ASP A 400 16.10 -13.63 -31.00
C ASP A 400 16.32 -14.08 -32.47
N PRO A 401 15.28 -14.05 -33.31
CA PRO A 401 15.37 -14.46 -34.71
C PRO A 401 16.51 -13.78 -35.49
N ALA A 402 16.86 -12.53 -35.17
CA ALA A 402 17.91 -11.78 -35.87
C ALA A 402 19.31 -12.39 -35.66
N ILE A 403 19.55 -13.05 -34.52
CA ILE A 403 20.81 -13.75 -34.26
C ILE A 403 20.68 -15.24 -34.62
N ALA A 404 19.58 -15.88 -34.25
CA ALA A 404 19.34 -17.30 -34.54
C ALA A 404 19.31 -17.60 -36.06
N ARG A 405 18.89 -16.64 -36.88
CA ARG A 405 18.89 -16.70 -38.34
C ARG A 405 19.70 -15.53 -38.93
N SER A 406 20.84 -15.23 -38.30
CA SER A 406 21.70 -14.14 -38.75
C SER A 406 22.07 -14.28 -40.23
N VAL A 407 22.05 -13.16 -40.95
CA VAL A 407 22.48 -13.09 -42.36
C VAL A 407 24.01 -13.25 -42.49
N ASN A 408 24.75 -13.21 -41.37
CA ASN A 408 26.19 -13.44 -41.34
C ASN A 408 26.51 -14.94 -41.13
N PRO A 409 27.05 -15.65 -42.15
CA PRO A 409 27.34 -17.07 -42.04
C PRO A 409 28.41 -17.42 -40.98
N ASP A 410 29.31 -16.49 -40.63
CA ASP A 410 30.30 -16.70 -39.57
C ASP A 410 29.66 -16.75 -38.18
N ILE A 411 28.68 -15.87 -37.93
CA ILE A 411 27.93 -15.85 -36.66
C ILE A 411 27.08 -17.11 -36.52
N VAL A 412 26.43 -17.55 -37.61
CA VAL A 412 25.65 -18.80 -37.63
C VAL A 412 26.54 -20.00 -37.33
N THR A 413 27.67 -20.14 -38.03
CA THR A 413 28.61 -21.26 -37.83
C THR A 413 29.15 -21.31 -36.39
N ARG A 414 29.49 -20.15 -35.81
CA ARG A 414 30.00 -20.07 -34.43
C ARG A 414 28.92 -20.27 -33.38
N LEU A 415 27.67 -19.91 -33.67
CA LEU A 415 26.52 -20.19 -32.81
C LEU A 415 26.18 -21.69 -32.80
N GLU A 416 26.25 -22.36 -33.95
CA GLU A 416 26.08 -23.82 -34.08
C GLU A 416 27.21 -24.59 -33.38
N ALA A 417 28.44 -24.05 -33.38
CA ALA A 417 29.58 -24.64 -32.69
C ALA A 417 29.56 -24.45 -31.16
N MET A 418 28.68 -23.60 -30.62
CA MET A 418 28.56 -23.41 -29.17
C MET A 418 27.94 -24.63 -28.51
N GLN A 419 28.65 -25.16 -27.51
CA GLN A 419 28.12 -26.22 -26.65
C GLN A 419 26.88 -25.71 -25.88
N PRO A 420 25.95 -26.61 -25.50
CA PRO A 420 24.81 -26.25 -24.67
C PRO A 420 25.28 -25.66 -23.34
N VAL A 421 24.45 -24.76 -22.77
CA VAL A 421 24.77 -24.06 -21.53
C VAL A 421 25.07 -25.06 -20.40
N PRO A 422 26.27 -25.02 -19.78
CA PRO A 422 26.60 -25.87 -18.65
C PRO A 422 25.64 -25.66 -17.46
N PRO A 423 25.45 -26.67 -16.60
CA PRO A 423 24.67 -26.51 -15.37
C PRO A 423 25.35 -25.53 -14.41
N LEU A 424 24.56 -24.88 -13.54
CA LEU A 424 25.03 -23.85 -12.60
C LEU A 424 25.99 -24.38 -11.52
N SER A 425 26.05 -25.71 -11.37
CA SER A 425 26.82 -26.50 -10.41
C SER A 425 28.27 -26.67 -10.83
N GLN A 426 28.59 -26.23 -12.05
CA GLN A 426 29.94 -26.13 -12.57
C GLN A 426 30.25 -24.65 -12.87
N PRO A 427 30.42 -23.80 -11.84
CA PRO A 427 30.55 -22.36 -12.02
C PRO A 427 31.77 -21.97 -12.88
N GLU A 428 32.83 -22.77 -12.87
CA GLU A 428 34.00 -22.58 -13.74
C GLU A 428 33.69 -22.87 -15.22
N ALA A 429 32.98 -23.97 -15.49
CA ALA A 429 32.56 -24.32 -16.86
C ALA A 429 31.52 -23.32 -17.40
N LEU A 430 30.60 -22.88 -16.55
CA LEU A 430 29.63 -21.85 -16.90
C LEU A 430 30.30 -20.50 -17.17
N GLN A 431 31.30 -20.12 -16.38
CA GLN A 431 32.08 -18.90 -16.63
C GLN A 431 32.80 -18.98 -17.99
N ALA A 432 33.44 -20.11 -18.30
CA ALA A 432 34.10 -20.31 -19.60
C ALA A 432 33.11 -20.26 -20.77
N TRP A 433 31.90 -20.83 -20.60
CA TRP A 433 30.83 -20.72 -21.58
C TRP A 433 30.36 -19.27 -21.76
N LEU A 434 30.15 -18.53 -20.67
CA LEU A 434 29.77 -17.12 -20.69
C LEU A 434 30.80 -16.28 -21.42
N ASP A 435 32.09 -16.52 -21.20
CA ASP A 435 33.16 -15.77 -21.87
C ASP A 435 33.16 -16.04 -23.39
N GLY A 436 32.95 -17.30 -23.81
CA GLY A 436 32.80 -17.66 -25.23
C GLY A 436 31.55 -17.06 -25.88
N ALA A 437 30.42 -17.12 -25.17
CA ALA A 437 29.14 -16.54 -25.57
C ALA A 437 29.23 -15.01 -25.71
N LEU A 438 29.89 -14.33 -24.77
CA LEU A 438 30.13 -12.89 -24.83
C LEU A 438 31.00 -12.52 -26.02
N ALA A 439 32.07 -13.28 -26.30
CA ALA A 439 32.93 -13.04 -27.45
C ALA A 439 32.19 -13.20 -28.78
N LEU A 440 31.29 -14.19 -28.89
CA LEU A 440 30.41 -14.35 -30.05
C LEU A 440 29.45 -13.16 -30.19
N TYR A 441 28.79 -12.76 -29.10
CA TYR A 441 27.86 -11.63 -29.12
C TYR A 441 28.56 -10.30 -29.47
N GLN A 442 29.76 -10.07 -28.97
CA GLN A 442 30.59 -8.92 -29.36
C GLN A 442 30.92 -8.93 -30.85
N SER A 443 31.21 -10.10 -31.42
CA SER A 443 31.43 -10.25 -32.87
C SER A 443 30.18 -9.86 -33.67
N HIS A 444 29.00 -10.29 -33.20
CA HIS A 444 27.72 -9.87 -33.79
C HIS A 444 27.50 -8.35 -33.67
N GLN A 445 27.75 -7.75 -32.50
CA GLN A 445 27.59 -6.30 -32.29
C GLN A 445 28.47 -5.48 -33.24
N GLN A 446 29.72 -5.91 -33.45
CA GLN A 446 30.65 -5.23 -34.37
C GLN A 446 30.17 -5.32 -35.82
N TRP A 447 29.79 -6.52 -36.27
CA TRP A 447 29.25 -6.72 -37.62
C TRP A 447 27.97 -5.91 -37.85
N TYR A 448 27.01 -5.99 -36.91
CA TYR A 448 25.73 -5.29 -37.02
C TYR A 448 25.93 -3.78 -37.05
N ARG A 449 26.85 -3.23 -36.24
CA ARG A 449 27.20 -1.80 -36.25
C ARG A 449 27.68 -1.36 -37.63
N GLN A 450 28.60 -2.10 -38.24
CA GLN A 450 29.12 -1.78 -39.58
C GLN A 450 28.00 -1.79 -40.64
N ARG A 451 27.13 -2.80 -40.62
CA ARG A 451 25.98 -2.88 -41.55
C ARG A 451 24.97 -1.77 -41.34
N HIS A 452 24.66 -1.44 -40.09
CA HIS A 452 23.75 -0.36 -39.75
C HIS A 452 24.31 1.00 -40.21
N GLU A 453 25.60 1.28 -39.99
CA GLU A 453 26.24 2.52 -40.45
C GLU A 453 26.20 2.63 -41.98
N GLN A 454 26.48 1.54 -42.70
CA GLN A 454 26.38 1.50 -44.15
C GLN A 454 24.96 1.78 -44.64
N TRP A 455 23.97 1.05 -44.12
CA TRP A 455 22.56 1.27 -44.44
C TRP A 455 22.09 2.70 -44.12
N GLN A 456 22.49 3.25 -42.97
CA GLN A 456 22.12 4.61 -42.56
C GLN A 456 22.72 5.66 -43.49
N SER A 457 23.95 5.45 -43.97
CA SER A 457 24.60 6.30 -44.97
C SER A 457 23.82 6.28 -46.29
N ASP A 458 23.46 5.10 -46.79
CA ASP A 458 22.72 4.94 -48.05
C ASP A 458 21.31 5.53 -47.95
N ALA A 459 20.58 5.23 -46.88
CA ALA A 459 19.26 5.80 -46.62
C ALA A 459 19.31 7.34 -46.51
N SER A 460 20.37 7.92 -45.95
CA SER A 460 20.52 9.38 -45.81
C SER A 460 20.77 10.10 -47.14
N ARG A 461 21.21 9.40 -48.19
CA ARG A 461 21.42 9.95 -49.54
C ARG A 461 20.17 9.91 -50.41
N HIS A 462 19.09 9.30 -49.93
CA HIS A 462 17.87 9.11 -50.70
C HIS A 462 17.19 10.45 -51.06
N PRO A 463 16.63 10.62 -52.29
CA PRO A 463 16.03 11.88 -52.73
C PRO A 463 14.84 12.38 -51.88
N ILE A 464 14.19 11.49 -51.14
CA ILE A 464 13.03 11.81 -50.27
C ILE A 464 13.31 12.97 -49.29
N TRP A 465 14.57 13.17 -48.88
CA TRP A 465 14.94 14.19 -47.89
C TRP A 465 14.98 15.61 -48.48
N SER A 466 15.16 15.73 -49.80
CA SER A 466 15.21 16.99 -50.53
C SER A 466 14.01 17.20 -51.45
N TYR A 467 13.19 16.16 -51.69
CA TYR A 467 12.03 16.24 -52.57
C TYR A 467 10.97 17.23 -52.04
N ARG A 468 10.47 18.07 -52.94
CA ARG A 468 9.36 18.97 -52.71
C ARG A 468 8.25 18.63 -53.69
N THR A 469 7.06 18.33 -53.17
CA THR A 469 5.87 18.10 -53.99
C THR A 469 5.62 19.32 -54.89
N PRO A 470 5.55 19.16 -56.22
CA PRO A 470 5.31 20.25 -57.15
C PRO A 470 4.04 21.04 -56.78
N GLY A 471 4.11 22.37 -56.76
CA GLY A 471 2.97 23.21 -56.35
C GLY A 471 1.72 22.97 -57.20
N ILE A 472 1.91 22.65 -58.48
CA ILE A 472 0.85 22.36 -59.44
C ILE A 472 0.03 21.09 -59.10
N ALA A 473 0.60 20.15 -58.34
CA ALA A 473 -0.11 18.96 -57.87
C ALA A 473 -1.31 19.31 -56.97
N ARG A 474 -1.29 20.50 -56.36
CA ARG A 474 -2.37 21.02 -55.50
C ARG A 474 -3.48 21.71 -56.29
N SER A 475 -3.33 21.85 -57.60
CA SER A 475 -4.38 22.38 -58.47
C SER A 475 -5.59 21.44 -58.42
N ARG A 476 -6.77 22.01 -58.17
CA ARG A 476 -8.03 21.24 -58.21
C ARG A 476 -8.29 20.60 -59.59
N HIS A 477 -7.66 21.12 -60.64
CA HIS A 477 -7.84 20.69 -62.02
C HIS A 477 -6.89 19.58 -62.45
N VAL A 478 -5.89 19.20 -61.66
CA VAL A 478 -5.04 18.03 -61.96
C VAL A 478 -5.61 16.77 -61.29
N MET A 479 -6.31 16.92 -60.16
CA MET A 479 -6.95 15.84 -59.39
C MET A 479 -5.99 14.74 -58.89
N VAL A 480 -4.74 15.12 -58.62
CA VAL A 480 -3.72 14.25 -58.01
C VAL A 480 -3.52 14.52 -56.51
N ASP A 481 -4.46 15.23 -55.85
CA ASP A 481 -4.37 15.58 -54.42
C ASP A 481 -4.16 14.35 -53.52
N GLY A 482 -4.80 13.22 -53.85
CA GLY A 482 -4.61 11.95 -53.16
C GLY A 482 -3.18 11.41 -53.28
N LEU A 483 -2.59 11.45 -54.49
CA LEU A 483 -1.21 11.02 -54.73
C LEU A 483 -0.20 11.99 -54.09
N ALA A 484 -0.47 13.30 -54.17
CA ALA A 484 0.35 14.32 -53.52
C ALA A 484 0.35 14.14 -51.98
N ARG A 485 -0.82 13.86 -51.39
CA ARG A 485 -0.95 13.53 -49.96
C ARG A 485 -0.27 12.21 -49.62
N GLU A 486 -0.34 11.20 -50.48
CA GLU A 486 0.37 9.93 -50.29
C GLU A 486 1.88 10.18 -50.23
N VAL A 487 2.44 10.94 -51.18
CA VAL A 487 3.86 11.32 -51.20
C VAL A 487 4.25 12.11 -49.95
N GLU A 488 3.46 13.12 -49.56
CA GLU A 488 3.70 13.90 -48.33
C GLU A 488 3.63 13.03 -47.06
N THR A 489 2.71 12.06 -47.03
CA THR A 489 2.57 11.09 -45.93
C THR A 489 3.77 10.16 -45.86
N LEU A 490 4.26 9.66 -47.00
CA LEU A 490 5.46 8.81 -47.08
C LEU A 490 6.72 9.58 -46.64
N ILE A 491 6.84 10.86 -46.99
CA ILE A 491 7.92 11.73 -46.49
C ILE A 491 7.83 11.89 -44.97
N ALA A 492 6.64 12.12 -44.41
CA ALA A 492 6.44 12.23 -42.97
C ALA A 492 6.75 10.90 -42.26
N GLN A 493 6.29 9.78 -42.81
CA GLN A 493 6.56 8.44 -42.30
C GLN A 493 8.05 8.12 -42.32
N ALA A 494 8.75 8.41 -43.42
CA ALA A 494 10.19 8.24 -43.53
C ALA A 494 10.95 9.06 -42.47
N LYS A 495 10.50 10.30 -42.16
CA LYS A 495 11.08 11.10 -41.07
C LYS A 495 10.91 10.44 -39.69
N THR A 496 9.77 9.80 -39.43
CA THR A 496 9.55 9.07 -38.16
C THR A 496 10.34 7.78 -38.06
N GLN A 497 10.53 7.09 -39.18
CA GLN A 497 11.28 5.83 -39.26
C GLN A 497 12.80 6.05 -39.38
N ARG A 498 13.23 7.30 -39.60
CA ARG A 498 14.63 7.67 -39.68
C ARG A 498 15.35 7.33 -38.38
N CYS A 499 16.39 6.51 -38.48
CA CYS A 499 17.19 6.17 -37.31
C CYS A 499 17.98 7.40 -36.83
N PRO A 500 17.83 7.83 -35.56
CA PRO A 500 18.60 8.94 -35.00
C PRO A 500 20.06 8.56 -34.71
N GLY A 501 20.37 7.26 -34.65
CA GLY A 501 21.68 6.70 -34.34
C GLY A 501 21.55 5.28 -33.79
N LEU A 502 22.63 4.50 -33.88
CA LEU A 502 22.65 3.11 -33.39
C LEU A 502 22.35 3.08 -31.87
N ALA A 503 21.27 2.40 -31.49
CA ALA A 503 20.92 2.18 -30.09
C ALA A 503 21.89 1.21 -29.39
N SER A 504 21.94 1.25 -28.05
CA SER A 504 22.75 0.30 -27.27
C SER A 504 22.30 -1.14 -27.54
N LEU A 505 23.23 -1.95 -28.04
CA LEU A 505 23.05 -3.38 -28.28
C LEU A 505 23.35 -4.19 -27.02
N GLU A 506 23.19 -3.65 -25.81
CA GLU A 506 23.49 -4.42 -24.59
C GLU A 506 22.40 -5.46 -24.28
N PHE A 507 21.14 -5.12 -24.51
CA PHE A 507 19.99 -5.97 -24.16
C PHE A 507 19.08 -6.29 -25.35
N GLN A 508 19.42 -5.79 -26.54
CA GLN A 508 18.68 -6.02 -27.77
C GLN A 508 19.69 -6.33 -28.89
N PRO A 509 19.42 -7.32 -29.74
CA PRO A 509 20.33 -7.72 -30.80
C PRO A 509 20.33 -6.74 -31.98
N ILE A 510 19.26 -5.98 -32.16
CA ILE A 510 19.08 -5.03 -33.26
C ILE A 510 18.69 -3.64 -32.75
N CYS A 511 18.90 -2.62 -33.58
CA CYS A 511 18.54 -1.23 -33.31
C CYS A 511 17.02 -1.02 -33.31
N ARG A 512 16.55 -0.02 -32.57
CA ARG A 512 15.13 0.36 -32.49
C ARG A 512 14.51 0.79 -33.82
N CYS A 513 15.33 1.15 -34.81
CA CYS A 513 14.84 1.45 -36.16
C CYS A 513 14.33 0.20 -36.90
N GLY A 514 14.52 -1.01 -36.35
CA GLY A 514 14.05 -2.27 -36.93
C GLY A 514 14.93 -2.78 -38.07
N PHE A 515 16.15 -2.24 -38.25
CA PHE A 515 17.11 -2.78 -39.20
C PHE A 515 17.61 -4.15 -38.72
N ASP A 516 17.54 -5.19 -39.54
CA ASP A 516 17.87 -6.57 -39.14
C ASP A 516 19.27 -7.02 -39.58
N GLY A 517 20.04 -6.15 -40.24
CA GLY A 517 21.34 -6.47 -40.84
C GLY A 517 21.31 -6.62 -42.36
N ALA A 518 20.10 -6.72 -42.94
CA ALA A 518 19.87 -6.71 -44.38
C ALA A 518 18.89 -5.60 -44.79
N ASP A 519 17.76 -5.46 -44.10
CA ASP A 519 16.68 -4.55 -44.48
C ASP A 519 16.08 -3.81 -43.26
N SER A 520 15.25 -2.80 -43.52
CA SER A 520 14.56 -2.00 -42.52
C SER A 520 13.14 -1.64 -42.95
N PRO A 521 12.23 -1.32 -42.00
CA PRO A 521 10.93 -0.75 -42.32
C PRO A 521 11.01 0.56 -43.15
N LEU A 522 12.10 1.31 -43.03
CA LEU A 522 12.33 2.53 -43.81
C LEU A 522 12.53 2.21 -45.30
N SER A 523 13.23 1.13 -45.64
CA SER A 523 13.53 0.76 -47.03
C SER A 523 12.24 0.58 -47.86
N GLU A 524 11.21 -0.02 -47.27
CA GLU A 524 9.91 -0.16 -47.92
C GLU A 524 9.23 1.19 -48.16
N THR A 525 9.29 2.08 -47.17
CA THR A 525 8.76 3.46 -47.31
C THR A 525 9.50 4.24 -48.40
N LEU A 526 10.83 4.08 -48.50
CA LEU A 526 11.64 4.70 -49.57
C LEU A 526 11.22 4.17 -50.95
N ARG A 527 11.06 2.85 -51.11
CA ARG A 527 10.61 2.21 -52.36
C ARG A 527 9.20 2.66 -52.77
N ARG A 528 8.28 2.72 -51.80
CA ARG A 528 6.91 3.22 -52.03
C ARG A 528 6.91 4.68 -52.43
N PHE A 529 7.78 5.48 -51.82
CA PHE A 529 7.95 6.89 -52.19
C PHE A 529 8.43 7.03 -53.63
N GLU A 530 9.44 6.27 -54.08
CA GLU A 530 9.91 6.32 -55.47
C GLU A 530 8.78 6.01 -56.45
N THR A 531 8.00 4.97 -56.15
CA THR A 531 6.85 4.56 -56.97
C THR A 531 5.75 5.63 -56.98
N ALA A 532 5.39 6.17 -55.82
CA ALA A 532 4.36 7.19 -55.69
C ALA A 532 4.75 8.51 -56.35
N CYS A 533 6.02 8.93 -56.19
CA CYS A 533 6.56 10.10 -56.89
C CYS A 533 6.54 9.90 -58.40
N GLN A 534 7.01 8.77 -58.91
CA GLN A 534 7.01 8.51 -60.35
C GLN A 534 5.58 8.55 -60.93
N ARG A 535 4.59 8.00 -60.21
CA ARG A 535 3.17 8.09 -60.58
C ARG A 535 2.66 9.52 -60.55
N LEU A 536 2.98 10.28 -59.49
CA LEU A 536 2.57 11.68 -59.36
C LEU A 536 3.10 12.53 -60.51
N GLU A 537 4.41 12.45 -60.80
CA GLU A 537 5.05 13.17 -61.92
C GLU A 537 4.43 12.77 -63.27
N THR A 538 4.17 11.47 -63.48
CA THR A 538 3.55 10.96 -64.72
C THR A 538 2.13 11.51 -64.92
N GLU A 539 1.28 11.47 -63.89
CA GLU A 539 -0.11 11.95 -63.98
C GLU A 539 -0.18 13.46 -64.19
N ILE A 540 0.69 14.23 -63.53
CA ILE A 540 0.82 15.68 -63.76
C ILE A 540 1.23 15.93 -65.22
N GLY A 541 2.27 15.24 -65.71
CA GLY A 541 2.73 15.36 -67.10
C GLY A 541 1.64 15.03 -68.11
N LEU A 542 0.90 13.93 -67.91
CA LEU A 542 -0.21 13.53 -68.80
C LEU A 542 -1.33 14.57 -68.85
N PHE A 543 -1.64 15.24 -67.74
CA PHE A 543 -2.62 16.33 -67.74
C PHE A 543 -2.16 17.51 -68.61
N PHE A 544 -0.90 17.94 -68.42
CA PHE A 544 -0.33 19.06 -69.15
C PHE A 544 0.10 18.73 -70.58
N GLN A 545 0.12 17.47 -71.00
CA GLN A 545 0.36 17.12 -72.41
C GLN A 545 -0.85 17.41 -73.32
N GLN A 546 -2.05 17.57 -72.76
CA GLN A 546 -3.30 17.75 -73.52
C GLN A 546 -3.35 19.09 -74.25
N ASP A 547 -3.69 19.10 -75.54
CA ASP A 547 -3.67 20.30 -76.40
C ASP A 547 -4.56 21.44 -75.89
N ARG A 548 -5.70 21.10 -75.27
CA ARG A 548 -6.62 22.07 -74.66
C ARG A 548 -6.00 22.76 -73.44
N VAL A 549 -5.25 22.02 -72.63
CA VAL A 549 -4.54 22.55 -71.45
C VAL A 549 -3.36 23.41 -71.91
N LYS A 550 -2.54 22.91 -72.84
CA LYS A 550 -1.43 23.70 -73.45
C LYS A 550 -1.90 25.03 -74.05
N SER A 551 -3.05 25.03 -74.72
CA SER A 551 -3.63 26.25 -75.30
C SER A 551 -4.04 27.26 -74.24
N LYS A 552 -4.62 26.81 -73.13
CA LYS A 552 -4.99 27.67 -71.99
C LYS A 552 -3.77 28.21 -71.23
N VAL A 553 -2.72 27.41 -71.09
CA VAL A 553 -1.44 27.88 -70.52
C VAL A 553 -0.74 28.88 -71.44
N ARG A 554 -0.82 28.70 -72.77
CA ARG A 554 -0.33 29.69 -73.74
C ARG A 554 -1.11 31.00 -73.66
N GLU A 555 -2.43 30.92 -73.50
CA GLU A 555 -3.30 32.07 -73.27
C GLU A 555 -2.95 32.80 -71.95
N TRP A 556 -2.67 32.05 -70.88
CA TRP A 556 -2.22 32.58 -69.60
C TRP A 556 -0.92 33.41 -69.71
N VAL A 557 0.08 32.89 -70.43
CA VAL A 557 1.35 33.59 -70.68
C VAL A 557 1.16 34.80 -71.60
N ASN A 558 0.36 34.67 -72.67
CA ASN A 558 0.11 35.75 -73.63
C ASN A 558 -0.66 36.93 -73.02
N GLN A 559 -1.49 36.69 -72.00
CA GLN A 559 -2.23 37.72 -71.27
C GLN A 559 -1.35 38.46 -70.24
N GLY A 560 -0.07 38.08 -70.08
CA GLY A 560 0.86 38.73 -69.17
C GLY A 560 0.54 38.50 -67.68
N LEU A 561 -0.29 37.50 -67.37
CA LEU A 561 -0.72 37.18 -66.01
C LEU A 561 0.42 36.57 -65.18
N GLU A 562 1.32 35.82 -65.82
CA GLU A 562 2.59 35.36 -65.23
C GLU A 562 3.57 35.01 -66.36
N VAL A 563 4.72 35.69 -66.43
CA VAL A 563 5.77 35.44 -67.44
C VAL A 563 7.06 35.05 -66.72
N THR A 564 7.03 33.87 -66.11
CA THR A 564 8.19 33.29 -65.41
C THR A 564 8.95 32.34 -66.34
N THR A 565 10.27 32.28 -66.20
CA THR A 565 11.16 31.38 -66.98
C THR A 565 10.70 29.90 -66.98
N PRO A 566 10.14 29.35 -65.88
CA PRO A 566 9.62 27.98 -65.85
C PRO A 566 8.34 27.76 -66.68
N ALA A 567 7.38 28.69 -66.67
CA ALA A 567 6.14 28.57 -67.46
C ALA A 567 6.43 28.61 -68.97
N LEU A 568 7.40 29.42 -69.38
CA LEU A 568 7.92 29.45 -70.75
C LEU A 568 8.64 28.15 -71.12
N SER A 569 9.42 27.58 -70.19
CA SER A 569 10.12 26.30 -70.41
C SER A 569 9.16 25.14 -70.71
N TYR A 570 7.99 25.10 -70.08
CA TYR A 570 6.93 24.14 -70.42
C TYR A 570 6.36 24.36 -71.83
N LEU A 571 6.07 25.61 -72.22
CA LEU A 571 5.57 25.92 -73.57
C LEU A 571 6.61 25.65 -74.68
N GLU A 572 7.90 25.78 -74.36
CA GLU A 572 9.04 25.42 -75.20
C GLU A 572 9.34 23.90 -75.20
N GLY A 573 8.64 23.10 -74.38
CA GLY A 573 8.83 21.64 -74.28
C GLY A 573 10.08 21.20 -73.52
N LYS A 574 10.72 22.10 -72.76
CA LYS A 574 11.87 21.81 -71.88
C LYS A 574 11.46 21.27 -70.51
N SER A 575 10.17 21.32 -70.18
CA SER A 575 9.60 20.82 -68.91
C SER A 575 8.23 20.18 -69.18
N ASP A 576 7.88 19.14 -68.42
CA ASP A 576 6.63 18.37 -68.63
C ASP A 576 5.37 19.10 -68.14
N TYR A 577 5.53 20.06 -67.23
CA TYR A 577 4.46 20.90 -66.68
C TYR A 577 4.99 22.29 -66.30
N PRO A 578 4.12 23.32 -66.21
CA PRO A 578 4.52 24.66 -65.78
C PRO A 578 4.63 24.74 -64.25
N GLU A 579 5.64 25.46 -63.75
CA GLU A 579 5.60 25.98 -62.38
C GLU A 579 4.90 27.34 -62.35
N VAL A 580 4.01 27.53 -61.38
CA VAL A 580 3.12 28.69 -61.28
C VAL A 580 3.17 29.23 -59.85
N GLU A 581 3.47 30.52 -59.69
CA GLU A 581 3.57 31.19 -58.39
C GLU A 581 2.19 31.38 -57.74
N ASN A 582 1.18 31.79 -58.52
CA ASN A 582 -0.18 31.98 -58.03
C ASN A 582 -1.16 30.91 -58.51
N LEU A 583 -1.09 29.74 -57.86
CA LEU A 583 -1.96 28.59 -58.13
C LEU A 583 -3.45 28.93 -58.08
N SER A 584 -3.87 29.84 -57.19
CA SER A 584 -5.28 30.20 -57.03
C SER A 584 -5.85 30.95 -58.22
N LEU A 585 -5.06 31.87 -58.79
CA LEU A 585 -5.41 32.63 -60.00
C LEU A 585 -5.39 31.69 -61.22
N PHE A 586 -4.41 30.79 -61.27
CA PHE A 586 -4.29 29.79 -62.32
C PHE A 586 -5.47 28.80 -62.33
N ASP A 587 -5.92 28.36 -61.15
CA ASP A 587 -7.10 27.51 -61.00
C ASP A 587 -8.42 28.22 -61.38
N GLN A 588 -8.47 29.55 -61.33
CA GLN A 588 -9.61 30.30 -61.86
C GLN A 588 -9.57 30.33 -63.39
N HIS A 589 -8.39 30.52 -63.98
CA HIS A 589 -8.19 30.53 -65.43
C HIS A 589 -8.41 29.18 -66.09
N LEU A 590 -8.06 28.10 -65.41
CA LEU A 590 -8.34 26.72 -65.85
C LEU A 590 -9.80 26.29 -65.61
N SER A 591 -10.65 27.13 -64.99
CA SER A 591 -12.05 26.78 -64.77
C SER A 591 -12.79 26.54 -66.10
N GLY A 592 -13.61 25.47 -66.14
CA GLY A 592 -14.30 25.01 -67.34
C GLY A 592 -13.60 23.89 -68.12
N LEU A 593 -12.36 23.50 -67.76
CA LEU A 593 -11.68 22.32 -68.29
C LEU A 593 -11.96 21.07 -67.44
N GLU A 594 -13.19 20.55 -67.48
CA GLU A 594 -13.54 19.26 -66.88
C GLU A 594 -13.36 18.13 -67.90
N LEU A 595 -12.16 17.55 -67.98
CA LEU A 595 -11.87 16.43 -68.88
C LEU A 595 -12.08 15.11 -68.13
N VAL A 596 -13.18 14.41 -68.44
CA VAL A 596 -13.64 13.16 -67.78
C VAL A 596 -13.90 12.06 -68.82
N LYS A 597 -13.50 10.82 -68.53
CA LYS A 597 -13.75 9.63 -69.38
C LYS A 597 -15.11 9.00 -69.00
N PRO A 598 -16.10 8.86 -69.90
CA PRO A 598 -17.41 8.34 -69.54
C PRO A 598 -17.43 6.80 -69.45
N VAL A 599 -18.00 6.24 -68.38
CA VAL A 599 -18.29 4.80 -68.22
C VAL A 599 -19.81 4.61 -68.14
N ARG A 600 -20.34 3.58 -68.82
CA ARG A 600 -21.78 3.25 -68.84
C ARG A 600 -22.18 2.55 -67.54
N ALA A 601 -23.30 2.93 -66.95
CA ALA A 601 -23.79 2.34 -65.69
C ALA A 601 -24.15 0.86 -65.84
N GLU A 602 -24.60 0.47 -67.02
CA GLU A 602 -25.03 -0.89 -67.36
C GLU A 602 -23.85 -1.88 -67.32
N ALA A 603 -22.67 -1.45 -67.77
CA ALA A 603 -21.46 -2.28 -67.76
C ALA A 603 -20.92 -2.57 -66.35
N LEU A 604 -21.18 -1.66 -65.39
CA LEU A 604 -20.83 -1.87 -63.99
C LEU A 604 -21.81 -2.82 -63.30
N LEU A 605 -23.09 -2.74 -63.67
CA LEU A 605 -24.13 -3.61 -63.11
C LEU A 605 -24.02 -5.05 -63.64
N GLU A 606 -23.74 -5.26 -64.92
CA GLU A 606 -23.42 -6.60 -65.47
C GLU A 606 -22.22 -7.21 -64.75
N PHE A 607 -21.15 -6.44 -64.56
CA PHE A 607 -19.96 -6.91 -63.85
C PHE A 607 -20.23 -7.35 -62.41
N LEU A 608 -21.08 -6.63 -61.67
CA LEU A 608 -21.40 -6.94 -60.28
C LEU A 608 -22.44 -8.07 -60.14
N GLY A 609 -23.36 -8.19 -61.09
CA GLY A 609 -24.52 -9.10 -61.01
C GLY A 609 -24.24 -10.57 -61.36
N GLU A 610 -23.11 -10.90 -61.98
CA GLU A 610 -22.85 -12.27 -62.46
C GLU A 610 -22.43 -13.29 -61.37
N ARG A 611 -22.14 -12.86 -60.14
CA ARG A 611 -21.70 -13.77 -59.07
C ARG A 611 -21.84 -13.22 -57.65
N VAL A 612 -21.83 -14.13 -56.68
CA VAL A 612 -21.68 -13.82 -55.26
C VAL A 612 -20.20 -13.54 -54.95
N TRP A 613 -19.93 -12.51 -54.16
CA TRP A 613 -18.57 -12.01 -53.93
C TRP A 613 -18.12 -12.19 -52.48
N GLU A 614 -16.91 -12.73 -52.31
CA GLU A 614 -16.14 -12.60 -51.07
C GLU A 614 -15.45 -11.23 -51.02
N LYS A 615 -15.35 -10.64 -49.81
CA LYS A 615 -14.84 -9.27 -49.61
C LYS A 615 -13.48 -8.99 -50.28
N PRO A 616 -12.47 -9.87 -50.20
CA PRO A 616 -11.16 -9.62 -50.83
C PRO A 616 -11.23 -9.61 -52.36
N ASP A 617 -12.10 -10.44 -52.92
CA ASP A 617 -12.21 -10.63 -54.37
C ASP A 617 -13.04 -9.53 -55.02
N LEU A 618 -14.05 -9.01 -54.32
CA LEU A 618 -14.77 -7.81 -54.75
C LEU A 618 -13.83 -6.60 -54.81
N MET A 619 -13.04 -6.39 -53.76
CA MET A 619 -12.09 -5.28 -53.70
C MET A 619 -11.06 -5.36 -54.83
N ARG A 620 -10.44 -6.53 -55.02
CA ARG A 620 -9.46 -6.75 -56.09
C ARG A 620 -10.07 -6.52 -57.48
N ALA A 621 -11.31 -6.96 -57.70
CA ALA A 621 -11.96 -6.83 -58.99
C ALA A 621 -12.43 -5.39 -59.29
N LEU A 622 -12.88 -4.65 -58.27
CA LEU A 622 -13.17 -3.23 -58.38
C LEU A 622 -11.90 -2.41 -58.61
N GLU A 623 -10.82 -2.68 -57.89
CA GLU A 623 -9.50 -2.06 -58.12
C GLU A 623 -9.04 -2.28 -59.56
N GLN A 624 -9.11 -3.52 -60.07
CA GLN A 624 -8.79 -3.82 -61.47
C GLN A 624 -9.71 -3.11 -62.48
N PHE A 625 -10.99 -2.94 -62.15
CA PHE A 625 -11.94 -2.22 -63.01
C PHE A 625 -11.62 -0.72 -63.06
N PHE A 626 -11.33 -0.11 -61.91
CA PHE A 626 -11.00 1.32 -61.82
C PHE A 626 -9.59 1.64 -62.36
N ASP A 627 -8.60 0.77 -62.12
CA ASP A 627 -7.25 0.90 -62.70
C ASP A 627 -7.28 0.89 -64.23
N ARG A 628 -8.16 0.08 -64.85
CA ARG A 628 -8.34 0.06 -66.31
C ARG A 628 -9.07 1.29 -66.84
N ALA A 629 -9.89 1.95 -66.03
CA ALA A 629 -10.76 3.04 -66.45
C ALA A 629 -10.17 4.45 -66.20
N GLY A 630 -9.25 4.61 -65.25
CA GLY A 630 -8.48 5.84 -64.97
C GLY A 630 -9.09 6.74 -63.89
N SER A 631 -8.35 7.78 -63.48
CA SER A 631 -8.64 8.65 -62.31
C SER A 631 -9.82 9.62 -62.46
N ARG A 632 -10.43 9.72 -63.65
CA ARG A 632 -11.61 10.55 -63.92
C ARG A 632 -12.67 9.80 -64.70
N ILE A 633 -13.50 9.06 -63.96
CA ILE A 633 -14.67 8.35 -64.49
C ILE A 633 -15.93 9.11 -64.06
N THR A 634 -16.83 9.42 -65.00
CA THR A 634 -18.23 9.74 -64.68
C THR A 634 -19.11 8.62 -65.16
N VAL A 635 -19.92 8.07 -64.25
CA VAL A 635 -20.97 7.12 -64.58
C VAL A 635 -22.12 7.90 -65.20
N ARG A 636 -22.25 7.87 -66.53
CA ARG A 636 -23.39 8.48 -67.21
C ARG A 636 -24.59 7.56 -67.03
N ARG A 637 -25.59 7.99 -66.23
CA ARG A 637 -26.95 7.46 -66.34
C ARG A 637 -27.47 7.81 -67.73
N ALA A 638 -27.86 6.81 -68.51
CA ALA A 638 -28.56 7.06 -69.75
C ALA A 638 -29.91 7.74 -69.45
N GLY A 639 -30.13 8.93 -70.01
CA GLY A 639 -31.45 9.57 -70.11
C GLY A 639 -31.80 10.56 -68.99
N SER A 640 -32.18 11.77 -69.39
CA SER A 640 -32.43 12.96 -68.56
C SER A 640 -33.96 13.11 -68.23
N PRO A 641 -34.41 14.27 -67.72
CA PRO A 641 -34.86 14.54 -66.37
C PRO A 641 -36.40 14.54 -66.27
N SER A 642 -36.99 13.73 -65.40
CA SER A 642 -38.36 13.98 -64.92
C SER A 642 -38.61 13.14 -63.68
N SER A 643 -39.47 13.68 -62.82
CA SER A 643 -40.01 13.07 -61.60
C SER A 643 -39.94 11.55 -61.58
N GLU A 644 -39.15 10.99 -60.66
CA GLU A 644 -39.13 9.58 -60.18
C GLU A 644 -37.69 9.09 -59.95
N ASN A 645 -36.92 9.76 -59.08
CA ASN A 645 -35.63 9.25 -58.59
C ASN A 645 -35.78 8.32 -57.36
N GLN A 646 -36.99 7.77 -57.14
CA GLN A 646 -37.31 6.83 -56.06
C GLN A 646 -37.09 5.33 -56.36
N PRO A 647 -37.23 4.79 -57.60
CA PRO A 647 -37.23 3.33 -57.80
C PRO A 647 -35.89 2.67 -57.46
N LEU A 648 -34.77 3.17 -58.00
CA LEU A 648 -33.46 2.52 -57.86
C LEU A 648 -32.91 2.50 -56.43
N LYS A 649 -33.25 3.50 -55.60
CA LYS A 649 -32.88 3.50 -54.16
C LYS A 649 -33.78 2.55 -53.36
N ARG A 650 -35.07 2.50 -53.72
CA ARG A 650 -36.09 1.64 -53.11
C ARG A 650 -35.80 0.16 -53.39
N ASP A 651 -35.44 -0.18 -54.63
CA ASP A 651 -35.12 -1.56 -55.04
C ASP A 651 -33.83 -2.07 -54.40
N LEU A 652 -32.80 -1.22 -54.30
CA LEU A 652 -31.57 -1.57 -53.59
C LEU A 652 -31.81 -1.77 -52.09
N LEU A 653 -32.61 -0.89 -51.46
CA LEU A 653 -33.01 -1.04 -50.07
C LEU A 653 -33.82 -2.32 -49.84
N ALA A 654 -34.80 -2.61 -50.70
CA ALA A 654 -35.59 -3.84 -50.65
C ALA A 654 -34.68 -5.08 -50.72
N TRP A 655 -33.73 -5.10 -51.66
CA TRP A 655 -32.77 -6.20 -51.78
C TRP A 655 -31.90 -6.35 -50.53
N CYS A 656 -31.38 -5.27 -49.96
CA CYS A 656 -30.58 -5.34 -48.74
C CYS A 656 -31.38 -5.89 -47.54
N TYR A 657 -32.65 -5.48 -47.40
CA TYR A 657 -33.54 -5.99 -46.35
C TYR A 657 -33.92 -7.46 -46.58
N GLU A 658 -34.18 -7.85 -47.83
CA GLU A 658 -34.42 -9.24 -48.21
C GLU A 658 -33.24 -10.14 -47.83
N GLN A 659 -32.01 -9.74 -48.18
CA GLN A 659 -30.82 -10.53 -47.85
C GLN A 659 -30.57 -10.59 -46.34
N ALA A 660 -30.73 -9.47 -45.64
CA ALA A 660 -30.56 -9.41 -44.19
C ALA A 660 -31.59 -10.31 -43.48
N LEU A 661 -32.88 -10.18 -43.81
CA LEU A 661 -33.97 -10.96 -43.21
C LEU A 661 -33.92 -12.45 -43.59
N GLY A 662 -33.54 -12.77 -44.83
CA GLY A 662 -33.45 -14.15 -45.28
C GLY A 662 -32.33 -14.93 -44.59
N GLN A 663 -31.20 -14.29 -44.31
CA GLN A 663 -30.01 -14.96 -43.76
C GLN A 663 -29.75 -14.67 -42.28
N GLY A 664 -30.47 -13.72 -41.67
CA GLY A 664 -30.25 -13.28 -40.29
C GLY A 664 -28.91 -12.55 -40.11
N HIS A 665 -28.53 -11.74 -41.11
CA HIS A 665 -27.31 -10.93 -41.10
C HIS A 665 -27.60 -9.47 -40.76
N PRO A 666 -26.67 -8.78 -40.08
CA PRO A 666 -26.84 -7.36 -39.79
C PRO A 666 -26.79 -6.52 -41.07
N LEU A 667 -27.62 -5.48 -41.14
CA LEU A 667 -27.50 -4.47 -42.18
C LEU A 667 -26.15 -3.74 -42.02
N PRO A 668 -25.49 -3.38 -43.12
CA PRO A 668 -24.36 -2.47 -43.11
C PRO A 668 -24.67 -1.17 -42.35
N PRO A 669 -23.74 -0.63 -41.54
CA PRO A 669 -23.96 0.60 -40.74
C PRO A 669 -24.04 1.88 -41.59
N ALA A 670 -24.15 1.76 -42.92
CA ALA A 670 -24.12 2.86 -43.88
C ALA A 670 -25.49 3.49 -44.17
N PHE A 671 -26.59 2.89 -43.70
CA PHE A 671 -27.94 3.41 -43.96
C PHE A 671 -28.31 4.54 -42.99
N SER A 672 -28.81 5.65 -43.54
CA SER A 672 -29.38 6.74 -42.75
C SER A 672 -30.71 6.34 -42.12
N ARG A 673 -31.16 7.07 -41.07
CA ARG A 673 -32.48 6.83 -40.44
C ARG A 673 -33.64 6.91 -41.44
N ALA A 674 -33.57 7.82 -42.41
CA ALA A 674 -34.60 7.95 -43.44
C ALA A 674 -34.63 6.75 -44.39
N GLU A 675 -33.48 6.14 -44.67
CA GLU A 675 -33.39 4.93 -45.48
C GLU A 675 -33.80 3.68 -44.72
N GLN A 676 -33.56 3.63 -43.40
CA GLN A 676 -34.07 2.57 -42.54
C GLN A 676 -35.61 2.61 -42.44
N ALA A 677 -36.19 3.80 -42.28
CA ALA A 677 -37.64 3.99 -42.31
C ALA A 677 -38.27 3.53 -43.64
N LEU A 678 -37.69 3.96 -44.77
CA LEU A 678 -38.13 3.51 -46.09
C LEU A 678 -37.96 1.99 -46.27
N GLY A 679 -36.86 1.42 -45.75
CA GLY A 679 -36.63 -0.03 -45.77
C GLY A 679 -37.67 -0.82 -44.98
N ALA A 680 -38.11 -0.30 -43.83
CA ALA A 680 -39.16 -0.90 -43.01
C ALA A 680 -40.49 -1.06 -43.78
N GLU A 681 -40.86 -0.08 -44.61
CA GLU A 681 -42.06 -0.14 -45.46
C GLU A 681 -41.98 -1.23 -46.54
N LEU A 682 -40.78 -1.63 -46.93
CA LEU A 682 -40.54 -2.58 -48.03
C LEU A 682 -40.54 -4.04 -47.59
N ILE A 683 -40.49 -4.30 -46.28
CA ILE A 683 -40.37 -5.65 -45.73
C ILE A 683 -41.54 -6.52 -46.20
N ASP A 684 -41.21 -7.62 -46.88
CA ASP A 684 -42.15 -8.68 -47.26
C ASP A 684 -42.06 -9.84 -46.25
N PRO A 685 -43.20 -10.40 -45.78
CA PRO A 685 -43.20 -11.49 -44.81
C PRO A 685 -42.45 -12.75 -45.30
N ARG A 686 -42.34 -12.97 -46.62
CA ARG A 686 -41.61 -14.11 -47.20
C ARG A 686 -40.11 -14.06 -46.95
N TRP A 687 -39.56 -12.89 -46.65
CA TRP A 687 -38.14 -12.72 -46.34
C TRP A 687 -37.81 -13.10 -44.90
N ILE A 688 -38.81 -13.19 -44.02
CA ILE A 688 -38.61 -13.35 -42.59
C ILE A 688 -38.55 -14.83 -42.23
N GLY A 689 -37.36 -15.32 -41.92
CA GLY A 689 -37.11 -16.69 -41.50
C GLY A 689 -36.81 -16.83 -40.01
N GLU A 690 -36.69 -18.07 -39.54
CA GLU A 690 -36.34 -18.35 -38.13
C GLU A 690 -34.98 -17.74 -37.73
N ALA A 691 -34.03 -17.70 -38.67
CA ALA A 691 -32.70 -17.13 -38.46
C ALA A 691 -32.73 -15.63 -38.14
N SER A 692 -33.60 -14.85 -38.81
CA SER A 692 -33.75 -13.43 -38.55
C SER A 692 -34.51 -13.16 -37.25
N LEU A 693 -35.54 -13.95 -36.94
CA LEU A 693 -36.27 -13.80 -35.67
C LEU A 693 -35.38 -14.05 -34.44
N ARG A 694 -34.48 -15.05 -34.50
CA ARG A 694 -33.53 -15.32 -33.41
C ARG A 694 -32.50 -14.21 -33.21
N LYS A 695 -32.18 -13.44 -34.25
CA LYS A 695 -31.14 -12.39 -34.25
C LYS A 695 -31.69 -10.98 -34.42
N LEU A 696 -33.01 -10.79 -34.27
CA LEU A 696 -33.70 -9.57 -34.70
C LEU A 696 -33.08 -8.27 -34.13
N GLU A 697 -32.67 -8.31 -32.86
CA GLU A 697 -32.02 -7.19 -32.16
C GLU A 697 -30.57 -6.93 -32.63
N ASP A 698 -29.87 -7.97 -33.09
CA ASP A 698 -28.48 -7.90 -33.56
C ASP A 698 -28.39 -7.48 -35.04
N MET A 699 -29.50 -7.48 -35.77
CA MET A 699 -29.53 -7.27 -37.21
C MET A 699 -29.46 -5.80 -37.66
N GLN A 700 -29.49 -4.84 -36.73
CA GLN A 700 -29.36 -3.40 -37.02
C GLN A 700 -30.37 -2.87 -38.07
N LEU A 701 -31.59 -3.44 -38.10
CA LEU A 701 -32.64 -3.08 -39.08
C LEU A 701 -33.22 -1.69 -38.87
N GLY A 702 -32.98 -1.07 -37.71
CA GLY A 702 -33.71 0.12 -37.28
C GLY A 702 -35.05 -0.23 -36.62
N GLU A 703 -35.52 0.65 -35.72
CA GLU A 703 -36.64 0.35 -34.83
C GLU A 703 -37.97 0.14 -35.58
N GLU A 704 -38.23 0.91 -36.64
CA GLU A 704 -39.46 0.77 -37.45
C GLU A 704 -39.53 -0.58 -38.16
N ALA A 705 -38.40 -1.08 -38.66
CA ALA A 705 -38.31 -2.39 -39.30
C ALA A 705 -38.52 -3.53 -38.31
N VAL A 706 -37.92 -3.44 -37.11
CA VAL A 706 -38.14 -4.41 -36.03
C VAL A 706 -39.61 -4.43 -35.63
N GLN A 707 -40.23 -3.26 -35.45
CA GLN A 707 -41.66 -3.15 -35.15
C GLN A 707 -42.53 -3.77 -36.26
N ARG A 708 -42.18 -3.54 -37.53
CA ARG A 708 -42.91 -4.12 -38.67
C ARG A 708 -42.84 -5.64 -38.67
N VAL A 709 -41.66 -6.22 -38.43
CA VAL A 709 -41.46 -7.69 -38.33
C VAL A 709 -42.30 -8.27 -37.19
N LEU A 710 -42.29 -7.63 -36.01
CA LEU A 710 -43.07 -8.08 -34.86
C LEU A 710 -44.59 -7.93 -35.09
N ASP A 711 -45.05 -6.85 -35.71
CA ASP A 711 -46.47 -6.68 -36.08
C ASP A 711 -46.92 -7.77 -37.05
N MET A 712 -46.10 -8.13 -38.04
CA MET A 712 -46.39 -9.25 -38.95
C MET A 712 -46.49 -10.59 -38.20
N MET A 713 -45.63 -10.83 -37.22
CA MET A 713 -45.70 -12.02 -36.37
C MET A 713 -46.97 -12.03 -35.49
N LEU A 714 -47.31 -10.89 -34.86
CA LEU A 714 -48.52 -10.75 -34.04
C LEU A 714 -49.81 -10.92 -34.86
N ASN A 715 -49.78 -10.58 -36.15
CA ASN A 715 -50.88 -10.79 -37.10
C ASN A 715 -50.89 -12.19 -37.74
N GLY A 716 -49.95 -13.08 -37.38
CA GLY A 716 -49.88 -14.44 -37.92
C GLY A 716 -49.36 -14.55 -39.37
N LEU A 717 -48.78 -13.48 -39.92
CA LEU A 717 -48.16 -13.48 -41.25
C LEU A 717 -46.78 -14.15 -41.25
N VAL A 718 -46.12 -14.17 -40.08
CA VAL A 718 -44.84 -14.85 -39.85
C VAL A 718 -45.02 -15.82 -38.68
N ARG A 719 -44.58 -17.07 -38.85
CA ARG A 719 -44.69 -18.09 -37.81
C ARG A 719 -43.65 -17.85 -36.71
N ALA A 720 -44.09 -17.85 -35.46
CA ALA A 720 -43.22 -17.78 -34.29
C ALA A 720 -42.29 -19.02 -34.20
N PRO A 721 -41.01 -18.86 -33.82
CA PRO A 721 -40.11 -19.98 -33.57
C PRO A 721 -40.59 -20.86 -32.42
N GLU A 722 -40.34 -22.17 -32.48
CA GLU A 722 -40.74 -23.11 -31.42
C GLU A 722 -39.67 -23.26 -30.31
N ASN A 723 -38.41 -22.92 -30.59
CA ASN A 723 -37.23 -23.18 -29.72
C ASN A 723 -36.89 -22.05 -28.72
N THR A 724 -35.92 -22.29 -27.83
CA THR A 724 -35.66 -21.53 -26.57
C THR A 724 -34.61 -20.41 -26.65
N ARG A 725 -33.97 -20.15 -27.79
CA ARG A 725 -32.97 -19.06 -27.95
C ARG A 725 -33.47 -17.99 -28.92
N ASP A 726 -34.58 -17.38 -28.56
CA ASP A 726 -35.16 -16.26 -29.31
C ASP A 726 -34.57 -14.92 -28.85
N SER A 727 -34.67 -13.89 -29.71
CA SER A 727 -34.47 -12.50 -29.29
C SER A 727 -35.53 -12.09 -28.28
N ARG A 728 -35.24 -11.11 -27.41
CA ARG A 728 -36.16 -10.73 -26.32
C ARG A 728 -37.49 -10.22 -26.86
N ALA A 729 -37.45 -9.43 -27.94
CA ALA A 729 -38.63 -8.94 -28.63
C ALA A 729 -39.53 -10.07 -29.15
N VAL A 730 -38.94 -11.13 -29.73
CA VAL A 730 -39.70 -12.29 -30.22
C VAL A 730 -40.27 -13.11 -29.06
N ALA A 731 -39.51 -13.29 -27.97
CA ALA A 731 -40.00 -13.94 -26.77
C ALA A 731 -41.19 -13.19 -26.13
N ALA A 732 -41.13 -11.85 -26.07
CA ALA A 732 -42.24 -11.02 -25.61
C ALA A 732 -43.47 -11.10 -26.55
N ALA A 733 -43.27 -11.10 -27.87
CA ALA A 733 -44.36 -11.33 -28.82
C ALA A 733 -45.01 -12.71 -28.66
N ARG A 734 -44.21 -13.76 -28.40
CA ARG A 734 -44.71 -15.11 -28.13
C ARG A 734 -45.56 -15.16 -26.86
N GLU A 735 -45.10 -14.53 -25.78
CA GLU A 735 -45.87 -14.45 -24.53
C GLU A 735 -47.19 -13.69 -24.73
N LEU A 736 -47.21 -12.66 -25.58
CA LEU A 736 -48.44 -11.95 -25.93
C LEU A 736 -49.41 -12.82 -26.76
N LEU A 737 -48.90 -13.59 -27.73
CA LEU A 737 -49.70 -14.47 -28.59
C LEU A 737 -50.23 -15.71 -27.86
N ASN A 738 -49.40 -16.32 -27.03
CA ASN A 738 -49.74 -17.52 -26.27
C ASN A 738 -49.22 -17.40 -24.84
N PRO A 739 -49.95 -16.69 -23.96
CA PRO A 739 -49.56 -16.48 -22.57
C PRO A 739 -49.50 -17.81 -21.82
N GLN A 740 -48.38 -18.07 -21.15
CA GLN A 740 -48.19 -19.29 -20.35
C GLN A 740 -48.01 -18.91 -18.88
N PRO A 741 -48.78 -19.48 -17.94
CA PRO A 741 -48.57 -19.17 -16.53
C PRO A 741 -47.18 -19.67 -16.08
N PRO A 742 -46.37 -18.86 -15.38
CA PRO A 742 -45.12 -19.33 -14.80
C PRO A 742 -45.39 -20.34 -13.67
N GLY A 743 -44.64 -21.43 -13.65
CA GLY A 743 -44.76 -22.46 -12.61
C GLY A 743 -44.03 -22.10 -11.31
N GLU A 744 -42.91 -21.37 -11.42
CA GLU A 744 -42.02 -21.00 -10.31
C GLU A 744 -41.64 -19.52 -10.36
N VAL A 745 -41.13 -18.97 -9.24
CA VAL A 745 -40.76 -17.55 -9.13
C VAL A 745 -39.66 -17.17 -10.12
N ASP A 746 -38.66 -18.02 -10.34
CA ASP A 746 -37.59 -17.78 -11.30
C ASP A 746 -38.12 -17.60 -12.73
N GLN A 747 -39.12 -18.40 -13.11
CA GLN A 747 -39.78 -18.27 -14.41
C GLN A 747 -40.55 -16.95 -14.51
N LEU A 748 -41.24 -16.55 -13.44
CA LEU A 748 -41.92 -15.25 -13.38
C LEU A 748 -40.93 -14.09 -13.47
N ALA A 749 -39.81 -14.15 -12.75
CA ALA A 749 -38.76 -13.12 -12.78
C ALA A 749 -38.17 -12.96 -14.19
N ALA A 750 -37.79 -14.07 -14.84
CA ALA A 750 -37.25 -14.05 -16.20
C ALA A 750 -38.28 -13.53 -17.23
N LYS A 751 -39.55 -13.93 -17.10
CA LYS A 751 -40.64 -13.42 -17.95
C LYS A 751 -40.83 -11.92 -17.77
N ILE A 752 -40.92 -11.45 -16.53
CA ILE A 752 -41.13 -10.02 -16.25
C ILE A 752 -39.96 -9.18 -16.74
N GLU A 753 -38.71 -9.60 -16.51
CA GLU A 753 -37.54 -8.90 -17.03
C GLU A 753 -37.60 -8.79 -18.57
N CYS A 754 -37.90 -9.89 -19.27
CA CYS A 754 -38.01 -9.92 -20.72
C CYS A 754 -39.13 -9.02 -21.23
N VAL A 755 -40.31 -9.13 -20.64
CA VAL A 755 -41.52 -8.44 -21.10
C VAL A 755 -41.45 -6.94 -20.78
N TYR A 756 -41.02 -6.55 -19.58
CA TYR A 756 -40.88 -5.14 -19.22
C TYR A 756 -39.80 -4.41 -20.02
N ALA A 757 -38.73 -5.11 -20.44
CA ALA A 757 -37.70 -4.53 -21.31
C ALA A 757 -38.27 -4.10 -22.67
N GLU A 758 -39.31 -4.79 -23.15
CA GLU A 758 -39.97 -4.55 -24.44
C GLU A 758 -41.22 -3.66 -24.31
N HIS A 759 -41.50 -3.12 -23.12
CA HIS A 759 -42.75 -2.39 -22.83
C HIS A 759 -43.04 -1.24 -23.80
N GLU A 760 -42.09 -0.36 -24.05
CA GLU A 760 -42.30 0.79 -24.95
C GLU A 760 -42.63 0.35 -26.38
N ARG A 761 -42.04 -0.75 -26.84
CA ARG A 761 -42.23 -1.27 -28.18
C ARG A 761 -43.64 -1.85 -28.33
N PHE A 762 -44.08 -2.69 -27.39
CA PHE A 762 -45.40 -3.32 -27.48
C PHE A 762 -46.55 -2.39 -27.08
N MET A 763 -46.30 -1.33 -26.30
CA MET A 763 -47.27 -0.26 -26.10
C MET A 763 -47.63 0.46 -27.42
N LYS A 764 -46.67 0.58 -28.35
CA LYS A 764 -46.93 1.14 -29.69
C LYS A 764 -47.63 0.15 -30.61
N LEU A 765 -47.34 -1.15 -30.49
CA LEU A 765 -47.88 -2.18 -31.38
C LEU A 765 -49.28 -2.65 -30.98
N ARG A 766 -49.49 -3.02 -29.71
CA ARG A 766 -50.72 -3.63 -29.19
C ARG A 766 -50.95 -3.20 -27.73
N PRO A 767 -51.31 -1.93 -27.46
CA PRO A 767 -51.40 -1.39 -26.10
C PRO A 767 -52.39 -2.17 -25.20
N GLU A 768 -53.63 -2.39 -25.65
CA GLU A 768 -54.64 -3.05 -24.80
C GLU A 768 -54.30 -4.52 -24.48
N PRO A 769 -53.98 -5.39 -25.47
CA PRO A 769 -53.60 -6.77 -25.17
C PRO A 769 -52.33 -6.86 -24.32
N TRP A 770 -51.39 -5.94 -24.54
CA TRP A 770 -50.15 -5.87 -23.80
C TRP A 770 -50.38 -5.53 -22.32
N LEU A 771 -51.12 -4.45 -22.03
CA LEU A 771 -51.45 -4.05 -20.67
C LEU A 771 -52.23 -5.15 -19.94
N ALA A 772 -53.17 -5.82 -20.62
CA ALA A 772 -53.92 -6.93 -20.04
C ALA A 772 -53.01 -8.12 -19.67
N MET A 773 -52.02 -8.44 -20.52
CA MET A 773 -51.05 -9.48 -20.23
C MET A 773 -50.11 -9.08 -19.07
N LEU A 774 -49.68 -7.82 -18.98
CA LEU A 774 -48.87 -7.32 -17.86
C LEU A 774 -49.62 -7.37 -16.52
N ASP A 775 -50.88 -6.92 -16.46
CA ASP A 775 -51.67 -6.95 -15.22
C ASP A 775 -51.95 -8.40 -14.78
N ARG A 776 -52.19 -9.32 -15.73
CA ARG A 776 -52.30 -10.76 -15.46
C ARG A 776 -51.00 -11.31 -14.87
N LEU A 777 -49.85 -11.00 -15.48
CA LEU A 777 -48.55 -11.44 -14.94
C LEU A 777 -48.32 -10.88 -13.53
N ALA A 778 -48.68 -9.61 -13.30
CA ALA A 778 -48.55 -8.96 -12.00
C ALA A 778 -49.35 -9.64 -10.89
N ARG A 779 -50.49 -10.25 -11.22
CA ARG A 779 -51.42 -10.92 -10.30
C ARG A 779 -51.32 -12.45 -10.35
N THR A 780 -50.29 -12.99 -10.99
CA THR A 780 -50.15 -14.45 -11.15
C THR A 780 -50.10 -15.13 -9.78
N GLU A 781 -50.87 -16.20 -9.63
CA GLU A 781 -50.74 -17.12 -8.50
C GLU A 781 -49.69 -18.18 -8.83
N LEU A 782 -48.68 -18.31 -7.98
CA LEU A 782 -47.61 -19.28 -8.15
C LEU A 782 -48.04 -20.64 -7.63
N ALA A 783 -47.77 -21.71 -8.41
CA ALA A 783 -48.10 -23.07 -8.01
C ALA A 783 -47.38 -23.51 -6.72
N VAL A 784 -46.13 -23.03 -6.54
CA VAL A 784 -45.36 -23.20 -5.31
C VAL A 784 -44.99 -21.80 -4.78
N PRO A 785 -45.71 -21.27 -3.78
CA PRO A 785 -45.40 -19.95 -3.23
C PRO A 785 -44.08 -19.99 -2.43
N PRO A 786 -43.19 -18.98 -2.58
CA PRO A 786 -42.01 -18.87 -1.74
C PRO A 786 -42.38 -18.65 -0.26
N GLU A 787 -41.45 -18.97 0.63
CA GLU A 787 -41.61 -18.69 2.06
C GLU A 787 -41.76 -17.18 2.32
N SER A 788 -42.32 -16.85 3.49
CA SER A 788 -42.40 -15.46 3.90
C SER A 788 -41.02 -14.91 4.28
N LEU A 789 -40.81 -13.61 4.10
CA LEU A 789 -39.52 -12.96 4.34
C LEU A 789 -39.06 -13.17 5.78
N GLU A 790 -39.97 -13.18 6.74
CA GLU A 790 -39.66 -13.37 8.16
C GLU A 790 -39.05 -14.75 8.44
N VAL A 791 -39.49 -15.80 7.73
CA VAL A 791 -38.93 -17.15 7.84
C VAL A 791 -37.50 -17.17 7.32
N LYS A 792 -37.24 -16.56 6.15
CA LYS A 792 -35.91 -16.44 5.55
C LYS A 792 -34.94 -15.65 6.44
N LEU A 793 -35.40 -14.54 7.00
CA LEU A 793 -34.62 -13.70 7.90
C LEU A 793 -34.27 -14.42 9.21
N ARG A 794 -35.22 -15.15 9.81
CA ARG A 794 -34.98 -15.92 11.04
C ARG A 794 -33.94 -17.01 10.86
N ALA A 795 -33.88 -17.64 9.68
CA ALA A 795 -32.89 -18.66 9.35
C ALA A 795 -31.47 -18.10 9.14
N ARG A 796 -31.30 -16.78 9.07
CA ARG A 796 -30.04 -16.08 8.77
C ARG A 796 -29.75 -14.93 9.75
N LEU A 797 -29.98 -15.18 11.04
CA LEU A 797 -29.63 -14.27 12.12
C LEU A 797 -28.12 -14.15 12.36
N ASP A 798 -27.32 -15.01 11.77
CA ASP A 798 -25.85 -14.99 11.74
C ASP A 798 -25.26 -14.02 10.70
N ALA A 799 -25.98 -13.70 9.62
CA ALA A 799 -25.50 -12.84 8.54
C ALA A 799 -25.73 -11.34 8.79
N GLN A 800 -24.88 -10.45 8.31
CA GLN A 800 -25.14 -9.00 8.33
C GLN A 800 -26.24 -8.64 7.32
N TRP A 801 -27.15 -7.74 7.67
CA TRP A 801 -28.33 -7.46 6.84
C TRP A 801 -28.20 -6.13 6.09
N VAL A 802 -28.53 -6.17 4.81
CA VAL A 802 -28.64 -4.98 3.94
C VAL A 802 -30.02 -5.01 3.28
N VAL A 803 -30.81 -3.98 3.52
CA VAL A 803 -32.16 -3.83 2.96
C VAL A 803 -32.11 -2.86 1.78
N VAL A 804 -32.57 -3.29 0.62
CA VAL A 804 -32.73 -2.43 -0.57
C VAL A 804 -34.21 -2.09 -0.72
N ASP A 805 -34.57 -0.84 -0.47
CA ASP A 805 -35.95 -0.38 -0.54
C ASP A 805 -36.50 -0.57 -1.95
N CYS A 806 -37.66 -1.20 -2.06
CA CYS A 806 -38.37 -1.46 -3.32
C CYS A 806 -37.57 -2.36 -4.31
N LEU A 807 -36.82 -3.35 -3.82
CA LEU A 807 -36.12 -4.32 -4.67
C LEU A 807 -37.07 -5.42 -5.21
N GLY A 808 -37.68 -5.13 -6.36
CA GLY A 808 -38.56 -6.05 -7.07
C GLY A 808 -37.87 -7.03 -8.02
N LEU A 809 -38.63 -8.05 -8.42
CA LEU A 809 -38.25 -9.08 -9.40
C LEU A 809 -37.63 -8.54 -10.70
N PRO A 810 -38.12 -7.44 -11.32
CA PRO A 810 -37.54 -6.92 -12.56
C PRO A 810 -36.05 -6.55 -12.46
N LEU A 811 -35.52 -6.36 -11.25
CA LEU A 811 -34.11 -6.02 -11.01
C LEU A 811 -33.28 -7.19 -10.45
N ALA A 812 -33.85 -8.38 -10.31
CA ALA A 812 -33.16 -9.53 -9.71
C ALA A 812 -31.83 -9.85 -10.41
N ASP A 813 -31.82 -9.93 -11.74
CA ASP A 813 -30.58 -10.18 -12.49
C ASP A 813 -29.61 -8.98 -12.45
N THR A 814 -30.15 -7.76 -12.43
CA THR A 814 -29.35 -6.53 -12.30
C THR A 814 -28.53 -6.55 -11.00
N VAL A 815 -29.18 -6.84 -9.87
CA VAL A 815 -28.49 -6.94 -8.58
C VAL A 815 -27.52 -8.11 -8.57
N ARG A 816 -27.92 -9.29 -9.06
CA ARG A 816 -27.05 -10.46 -9.18
C ARG A 816 -25.72 -10.16 -9.87
N ARG A 817 -25.73 -9.36 -10.95
CA ARG A 817 -24.53 -8.98 -11.70
C ARG A 817 -23.68 -7.90 -11.02
N VAL A 818 -24.29 -7.05 -10.20
CA VAL A 818 -23.60 -5.94 -9.50
C VAL A 818 -22.75 -6.43 -8.32
N LEU A 819 -23.25 -7.43 -7.60
CA LEU A 819 -22.67 -7.84 -6.32
C LEU A 819 -21.22 -8.36 -6.41
N PRO A 820 -20.83 -9.23 -7.37
CA PRO A 820 -19.47 -9.77 -7.43
C PRO A 820 -18.39 -8.71 -7.60
N GLY A 821 -18.69 -7.60 -8.30
CA GLY A 821 -17.75 -6.50 -8.52
C GLY A 821 -17.67 -5.49 -7.36
N CYS A 822 -18.67 -5.46 -6.49
CA CYS A 822 -18.77 -4.45 -5.42
C CYS A 822 -18.43 -4.99 -4.04
N LEU A 823 -18.71 -6.26 -3.77
CA LEU A 823 -18.53 -6.90 -2.47
C LEU A 823 -17.43 -7.97 -2.46
N ALA A 824 -16.55 -7.99 -3.47
CA ALA A 824 -15.39 -8.88 -3.49
C ALA A 824 -14.54 -8.73 -2.21
N PRO A 825 -14.03 -9.83 -1.61
CA PRO A 825 -13.98 -11.19 -2.15
C PRO A 825 -15.25 -12.05 -1.91
N ARG A 826 -16.34 -11.48 -1.36
CA ARG A 826 -17.56 -12.24 -1.06
C ARG A 826 -18.20 -12.81 -2.33
N GLN A 827 -18.57 -14.09 -2.30
CA GLN A 827 -19.23 -14.77 -3.41
C GLN A 827 -20.72 -14.96 -3.11
N LEU A 828 -21.55 -14.70 -4.11
CA LEU A 828 -22.98 -14.99 -4.06
C LEU A 828 -23.20 -16.51 -3.97
N ARG A 829 -23.79 -16.99 -2.87
CA ARG A 829 -24.16 -18.40 -2.68
C ARG A 829 -25.51 -18.74 -3.25
N SER A 830 -26.51 -17.92 -2.97
CA SER A 830 -27.88 -18.14 -3.41
C SER A 830 -28.58 -16.83 -3.73
N LEU A 831 -29.48 -16.90 -4.70
CA LEU A 831 -30.50 -15.92 -5.00
C LEU A 831 -31.82 -16.65 -4.81
N GLU A 832 -32.60 -16.21 -3.83
CA GLU A 832 -33.89 -16.75 -3.45
C GLU A 832 -34.93 -15.63 -3.54
N PHE A 833 -36.20 -16.00 -3.37
CA PHE A 833 -37.32 -15.07 -3.32
C PHE A 833 -38.12 -15.28 -2.06
N ALA A 834 -38.78 -14.23 -1.60
CA ALA A 834 -39.64 -14.28 -0.44
C ALA A 834 -40.91 -13.45 -0.64
N PHE A 835 -42.00 -13.89 0.00
CA PHE A 835 -43.19 -13.07 0.14
C PHE A 835 -43.05 -12.10 1.30
N VAL A 836 -43.33 -10.83 1.05
CA VAL A 836 -43.45 -9.82 2.10
C VAL A 836 -44.90 -9.73 2.57
N SER A 837 -45.14 -8.89 3.58
CA SER A 837 -46.46 -8.70 4.18
C SER A 837 -47.52 -8.28 3.15
N GLN A 838 -48.82 -8.47 3.44
CA GLN A 838 -49.89 -8.06 2.53
C GLN A 838 -49.90 -6.55 2.24
N ARG A 839 -49.37 -5.74 3.16
CA ARG A 839 -49.13 -4.31 2.93
C ARG A 839 -47.68 -4.15 2.46
N THR A 840 -47.50 -3.73 1.23
CA THR A 840 -46.20 -3.63 0.54
C THR A 840 -45.61 -2.23 0.68
N SER A 841 -45.49 -1.75 1.93
CA SER A 841 -44.85 -0.47 2.26
C SER A 841 -43.69 -0.68 3.23
N THR A 842 -42.73 0.23 3.20
CA THR A 842 -41.60 0.24 4.15
C THR A 842 -42.07 0.28 5.60
N GLU A 843 -43.14 1.03 5.91
CA GLU A 843 -43.76 1.06 7.24
C GLU A 843 -44.29 -0.33 7.66
N ALA A 844 -44.99 -1.02 6.77
CA ALA A 844 -45.49 -2.36 7.03
C ALA A 844 -44.36 -3.38 7.23
N PHE A 845 -43.25 -3.24 6.51
CA PHE A 845 -42.03 -4.01 6.76
C PHE A 845 -41.49 -3.76 8.17
N TYR A 846 -41.31 -2.51 8.58
CA TYR A 846 -40.85 -2.18 9.94
C TYR A 846 -41.78 -2.70 11.04
N LEU A 847 -43.10 -2.54 10.88
CA LEU A 847 -44.09 -3.07 11.82
C LEU A 847 -44.00 -4.60 11.92
N THR A 848 -43.74 -5.27 10.79
CA THR A 848 -43.53 -6.72 10.76
C THR A 848 -42.24 -7.12 11.46
N MET A 849 -41.14 -6.38 11.26
CA MET A 849 -39.87 -6.62 11.97
C MET A 849 -40.01 -6.46 13.48
N ILE A 850 -40.76 -5.44 13.94
CA ILE A 850 -41.07 -5.21 15.35
C ILE A 850 -41.95 -6.35 15.90
N ALA A 851 -43.01 -6.73 15.18
CA ALA A 851 -43.94 -7.77 15.61
C ALA A 851 -43.28 -9.16 15.70
N GLN A 852 -42.27 -9.43 14.87
CA GLN A 852 -41.49 -10.66 14.89
C GLN A 852 -40.28 -10.60 15.84
N GLU A 853 -40.15 -9.52 16.61
CA GLU A 853 -39.07 -9.29 17.58
C GLU A 853 -37.64 -9.36 17.00
N PHE A 854 -37.46 -8.98 15.74
CA PHE A 854 -36.12 -8.91 15.14
C PHE A 854 -35.32 -7.74 15.74
N ARG A 855 -34.50 -8.01 16.74
CA ARG A 855 -33.56 -7.04 17.35
C ARG A 855 -32.22 -6.99 16.62
N LYS A 856 -32.25 -6.70 15.31
CA LYS A 856 -31.07 -6.74 14.45
C LYS A 856 -30.83 -5.41 13.75
N ALA A 857 -29.59 -4.93 13.80
CA ALA A 857 -29.17 -3.79 13.02
C ALA A 857 -29.00 -4.18 11.54
N PHE A 858 -29.36 -3.27 10.64
CA PHE A 858 -29.20 -3.44 9.21
C PHE A 858 -28.90 -2.10 8.53
N GLU A 859 -28.25 -2.17 7.38
CA GLU A 859 -28.01 -1.00 6.52
C GLU A 859 -29.14 -0.91 5.49
N LYS A 860 -29.63 0.30 5.21
CA LYS A 860 -30.72 0.54 4.24
C LYS A 860 -30.18 1.27 3.00
N ILE A 861 -30.63 0.85 1.83
CA ILE A 861 -30.34 1.47 0.54
C ILE A 861 -31.66 1.86 -0.12
N ASP A 862 -31.92 3.15 -0.27
CA ASP A 862 -33.21 3.66 -0.77
C ASP A 862 -33.23 3.95 -2.28
N VAL A 863 -32.15 3.65 -3.00
CA VAL A 863 -31.92 4.18 -4.36
C VAL A 863 -32.94 3.70 -5.39
N VAL A 864 -33.45 2.48 -5.27
CA VAL A 864 -34.41 1.92 -6.23
C VAL A 864 -35.77 2.59 -6.08
N ASP A 865 -36.27 2.74 -4.86
CA ASP A 865 -37.49 3.50 -4.55
C ASP A 865 -37.42 4.95 -5.10
N HIS A 866 -36.30 5.63 -4.88
CA HIS A 866 -36.10 6.99 -5.40
C HIS A 866 -36.16 7.04 -6.93
N LEU A 867 -35.56 6.07 -7.63
CA LEU A 867 -35.58 6.01 -9.09
C LEU A 867 -36.99 5.77 -9.64
N ILE A 868 -37.79 4.94 -8.96
CA ILE A 868 -39.17 4.65 -9.32
C ILE A 868 -40.05 5.90 -9.17
N HIS A 869 -39.87 6.68 -8.10
CA HIS A 869 -40.69 7.87 -7.83
C HIS A 869 -40.31 9.12 -8.62
N GLN A 870 -39.02 9.33 -8.92
CA GLN A 870 -38.55 10.59 -9.47
C GLN A 870 -38.58 10.68 -11.00
N ARG A 871 -38.67 9.55 -11.70
CA ARG A 871 -38.49 9.49 -13.14
C ARG A 871 -39.40 8.44 -13.78
N ASN A 872 -40.09 8.82 -14.85
CA ASN A 872 -40.72 7.84 -15.74
C ASN A 872 -39.63 7.21 -16.63
N LEU A 873 -39.13 6.05 -16.21
CA LEU A 873 -38.04 5.33 -16.86
C LEU A 873 -38.57 4.07 -17.56
N SER A 874 -37.95 3.71 -18.69
CA SER A 874 -38.03 2.36 -19.23
C SER A 874 -37.36 1.36 -18.27
N LEU A 875 -37.68 0.06 -18.34
CA LEU A 875 -36.97 -0.93 -17.51
C LEU A 875 -35.46 -0.93 -17.82
N GLY A 876 -35.07 -0.76 -19.08
CA GLY A 876 -33.66 -0.70 -19.47
C GLY A 876 -32.92 0.47 -18.80
N ASP A 877 -33.53 1.65 -18.76
CA ASP A 877 -32.96 2.81 -18.07
C ASP A 877 -32.99 2.67 -16.55
N LEU A 878 -34.08 2.13 -15.99
CA LEU A 878 -34.17 1.84 -14.56
C LEU A 878 -33.09 0.84 -14.14
N ALA A 879 -32.91 -0.27 -14.86
CA ALA A 879 -31.89 -1.27 -14.57
C ALA A 879 -30.47 -0.69 -14.69
N ARG A 880 -30.22 0.16 -15.70
CA ARG A 880 -28.93 0.83 -15.88
C ARG A 880 -28.62 1.81 -14.75
N LEU A 881 -29.58 2.66 -14.36
CA LEU A 881 -29.42 3.63 -13.28
C LEU A 881 -29.35 2.93 -11.92
N ALA A 882 -30.24 1.98 -11.66
CA ALA A 882 -30.23 1.17 -10.45
C ALA A 882 -28.90 0.43 -10.30
N ARG A 883 -28.36 -0.14 -11.40
CA ARG A 883 -27.00 -0.72 -11.39
C ARG A 883 -25.96 0.28 -10.91
N ALA A 884 -25.89 1.47 -11.51
CA ALA A 884 -24.87 2.46 -11.16
C ALA A 884 -25.01 2.94 -9.70
N GLU A 885 -26.24 3.23 -9.26
CA GLU A 885 -26.51 3.71 -7.90
C GLU A 885 -26.28 2.61 -6.85
N LEU A 886 -26.67 1.37 -7.14
CA LEU A 886 -26.40 0.22 -6.27
C LEU A 886 -24.90 -0.08 -6.20
N GLU A 887 -24.16 0.01 -7.30
CA GLU A 887 -22.70 -0.14 -7.29
C GLU A 887 -22.04 0.89 -6.35
N ILE A 888 -22.50 2.15 -6.38
CA ILE A 888 -22.02 3.22 -5.50
C ILE A 888 -22.42 2.94 -4.04
N ALA A 889 -23.68 2.59 -3.80
CA ALA A 889 -24.19 2.31 -2.46
C ALA A 889 -23.48 1.13 -1.81
N PHE A 890 -23.33 0.00 -2.52
CA PHE A 890 -22.61 -1.17 -2.01
C PHE A 890 -21.15 -0.85 -1.72
N LYS A 891 -20.43 -0.14 -2.62
CA LYS A 891 -19.04 0.28 -2.37
C LYS A 891 -18.90 1.16 -1.13
N ARG A 892 -19.86 2.04 -0.86
CA ARG A 892 -19.88 2.87 0.36
C ARG A 892 -20.17 2.07 1.63
N LEU A 893 -20.89 0.95 1.51
CA LEU A 893 -21.21 0.07 2.63
C LEU A 893 -20.07 -0.90 2.98
N VAL A 894 -19.21 -1.30 2.03
CA VAL A 894 -18.11 -2.25 2.25
C VAL A 894 -17.31 -1.97 3.54
N PRO A 895 -16.88 -0.72 3.85
CA PRO A 895 -16.11 -0.44 5.06
C PRO A 895 -16.89 -0.64 6.38
N ARG A 896 -18.23 -0.70 6.33
CA ARG A 896 -19.10 -0.89 7.50
C ARG A 896 -19.46 -2.35 7.75
N LEU A 897 -19.22 -3.22 6.77
CA LEU A 897 -19.54 -4.65 6.85
C LEU A 897 -18.33 -5.43 7.36
N ASP A 898 -18.52 -6.22 8.41
CA ASP A 898 -17.51 -7.16 8.93
C ASP A 898 -17.12 -8.18 7.85
N PRO A 899 -15.84 -8.24 7.42
CA PRO A 899 -15.38 -9.15 6.37
C PRO A 899 -15.47 -10.63 6.75
N THR A 900 -15.65 -10.98 8.02
CA THR A 900 -15.68 -12.36 8.52
C THR A 900 -17.08 -12.97 8.59
N LEU A 901 -18.12 -12.13 8.47
CA LEU A 901 -19.51 -12.55 8.56
C LEU A 901 -20.19 -12.55 7.18
N PRO A 902 -21.09 -13.51 6.91
CA PRO A 902 -21.87 -13.53 5.68
C PRO A 902 -22.77 -12.29 5.59
N VAL A 903 -23.19 -11.91 4.39
CA VAL A 903 -24.07 -10.76 4.13
C VAL A 903 -25.35 -11.24 3.46
N LEU A 904 -26.49 -10.85 4.02
CA LEU A 904 -27.82 -11.08 3.48
C LEU A 904 -28.37 -9.76 2.93
N ILE A 905 -28.63 -9.72 1.63
CA ILE A 905 -29.18 -8.57 0.93
C ILE A 905 -30.61 -8.91 0.52
N PHE A 906 -31.59 -8.09 0.87
CA PHE A 906 -32.97 -8.35 0.52
C PHE A 906 -33.77 -7.07 0.32
N GLY A 907 -34.89 -7.13 -0.38
CA GLY A 907 -35.84 -6.03 -0.42
C GLY A 907 -36.89 -6.11 0.68
N ASP A 908 -37.44 -4.97 1.04
CA ASP A 908 -38.56 -4.86 1.98
C ASP A 908 -39.92 -5.06 1.27
N HIS A 909 -39.99 -4.75 -0.02
CA HIS A 909 -41.10 -5.04 -0.93
C HIS A 909 -40.64 -4.98 -2.41
N GLY A 910 -41.52 -5.37 -3.32
CA GLY A 910 -41.29 -5.30 -4.78
C GLY A 910 -42.10 -4.20 -5.46
N PHE A 911 -42.02 -4.15 -6.79
CA PHE A 911 -42.74 -3.19 -7.62
C PHE A 911 -43.27 -3.84 -8.90
N ARG A 912 -44.20 -3.17 -9.56
CA ARG A 912 -44.73 -3.55 -10.87
C ARG A 912 -44.89 -2.36 -11.79
N LEU A 913 -45.19 -2.60 -13.06
CA LEU A 913 -45.69 -1.56 -13.93
C LEU A 913 -47.15 -1.21 -13.56
N ALA A 914 -47.50 0.07 -13.59
CA ALA A 914 -48.87 0.52 -13.37
C ALA A 914 -49.83 -0.11 -14.41
N PRO A 915 -51.11 -0.35 -14.06
CA PRO A 915 -52.08 -0.96 -14.98
C PRO A 915 -52.29 -0.21 -16.30
N ASP A 916 -52.06 1.10 -16.30
CA ASP A 916 -52.13 1.97 -17.49
C ASP A 916 -50.80 2.04 -18.27
N GLY A 917 -49.74 1.42 -17.74
CA GLY A 917 -48.40 1.40 -18.32
C GLY A 917 -47.64 2.72 -18.19
N SER A 918 -48.11 3.69 -17.40
CA SER A 918 -47.49 5.02 -17.36
C SER A 918 -46.13 5.06 -16.66
N GLY A 919 -45.82 4.06 -15.82
CA GLY A 919 -44.60 3.99 -15.03
C GLY A 919 -44.61 2.83 -14.04
N PHE A 920 -43.62 2.79 -13.15
CA PHE A 920 -43.53 1.78 -12.09
C PHE A 920 -44.27 2.24 -10.83
N THR A 921 -44.89 1.30 -10.13
CA THR A 921 -45.65 1.52 -8.90
C THR A 921 -45.42 0.38 -7.92
N HIS A 922 -45.60 0.68 -6.64
CA HIS A 922 -45.53 -0.29 -5.53
C HIS A 922 -46.53 0.12 -4.44
N GLY A 923 -46.65 -0.67 -3.36
CA GLY A 923 -47.63 -0.43 -2.29
C GLY A 923 -48.99 -1.08 -2.51
N GLY A 924 -49.20 -1.75 -3.66
CA GLY A 924 -50.40 -2.49 -4.01
C GLY A 924 -50.39 -3.98 -3.64
N PRO A 925 -51.54 -4.68 -3.79
CA PRO A 925 -51.73 -6.05 -3.36
C PRO A 925 -51.24 -7.10 -4.38
N SER A 926 -50.60 -6.69 -5.49
CA SER A 926 -50.23 -7.63 -6.55
C SER A 926 -49.12 -8.59 -6.11
N THR A 927 -49.01 -9.73 -6.79
CA THR A 927 -47.97 -10.73 -6.52
C THR A 927 -46.58 -10.12 -6.70
N LEU A 928 -46.35 -9.29 -7.72
CA LEU A 928 -45.05 -8.66 -7.97
C LEU A 928 -44.64 -7.63 -6.93
N GLU A 929 -45.61 -6.90 -6.36
CA GLU A 929 -45.33 -5.96 -5.26
C GLU A 929 -45.04 -6.69 -3.96
N ARG A 930 -45.60 -7.89 -3.79
CA ARG A 930 -45.42 -8.74 -2.61
C ARG A 930 -44.21 -9.68 -2.70
N LEU A 931 -43.60 -9.83 -3.86
CA LEU A 931 -42.41 -10.65 -4.03
C LEU A 931 -41.17 -9.77 -4.04
N THR A 932 -40.17 -10.19 -3.28
CA THR A 932 -38.86 -9.55 -3.24
C THR A 932 -37.74 -10.56 -3.41
N VAL A 933 -36.55 -10.06 -3.70
CA VAL A 933 -35.32 -10.84 -3.89
C VAL A 933 -34.56 -10.93 -2.57
N VAL A 934 -34.00 -12.11 -2.29
CA VAL A 934 -33.14 -12.38 -1.12
C VAL A 934 -31.84 -13.01 -1.61
N LEU A 935 -30.71 -12.37 -1.36
CA LEU A 935 -29.39 -12.78 -1.82
C LEU A 935 -28.46 -13.03 -0.63
N LEU A 936 -27.78 -14.17 -0.62
CA LEU A 936 -26.83 -14.55 0.42
C LEU A 936 -25.40 -14.57 -0.13
N LEU A 937 -24.48 -13.87 0.54
CA LEU A 937 -23.06 -13.83 0.23
C LEU A 937 -22.24 -14.32 1.44
N ASN A 938 -21.10 -14.97 1.21
CA ASN A 938 -20.18 -15.35 2.32
C ASN A 938 -19.05 -14.38 2.50
#